data_AF-A0A3D3TDK5-F1
#
_entry.id   AF-A0A3D3TDK5-F1
#
_cell.length_a   1.000
_cell.length_b   1.000
_cell.length_c   1.000
_cell.angle_alpha   90.00
_cell.angle_beta   90.00
_cell.angle_gamma   90.00
#
_symmetry.space_group_name_H-M   'P 1'
#
loop_
_entity.id
_entity.type
_entity.pdbx_description
1 polymer ?
#
loop_
_entity_poly.entity_id
_entity_poly.type
_entity_poly.pdbx_seq_one_letter_code
_entity_poly.pdbx_strand_id
1 'polypeptide(L)'
;MKKILLIISILFHLLDIMGQMPVMNPYIPSIISDTSQIISIQSELSEIYTPELPQIIPASPQSKMFEKYINHEVTEYNGLPVIEIPLYEIEIKGLKIPISLSYHAGGIKYLQYDGDVAAGWSVNAGGYRISRTIKGKADEAYPRYNEDEYNSKSPEKSTTYFGYLASIAHDENSIDEYMSACKNTYNYPYLDGEYDHFSYMIPGKSGQFLIVDRDNRSTRKVVGTNPYDQIILANTANLYLDDMYIVDTDGFTYYMGKHPVTSDILSEGPHAASPYRTGWPLRQIKSPYNETVEFEYVKHNVSHDRTDVFSDDYNTFQVTHATITSDDQGALWNTAAPESYSFPPTFEKSYGNLYETCFISEIRTNKEIIEFVRYRYDMYSTDYVLRYIIIKTISGEERKRISFSYNPPGADHRLLESITIDNQVYNFTYYELPDNGQSQYLYSDIWGYYKVSSQVNSQLNYLDERYKNDEIGTLSGSKKLKDLSHWQSQMVWVNRESNDNTSHAFSLKTIFYPTGGYTEYIYEPNQYEDWSKPERPVIIGAGQRIKKIISKTDNASKPITTVFKYGENECGYSYMNQLNRSKIHHNYVKEHHTINVETVGIAYHQRITTTANYSSRKSFESDLNAEPGIVYSQVAKYQYDGNEHLGKTVSYYNVDSGLPYGTSQYSCGSNNSHFNHSDRDYVSTYYMGKKAFMDSTKVYDRTNNLIQKELYKHSWNSSSGTFNGVRASQIGSIVGSGWSLYFIHNDLNSILHADLFVSMRTWTNIKGVALLTNKITTTYEGGKAITTVQTNHYNSKNQLSQMFQTNSTGANIIKTYKYPFDFNIYPYTEMVSKNMISTVIEQTTKNNNKVIGWKKNHYFQDAIKTNNLILPQKVET
;
A
#
# COMPACT_ATOMS: atom_id res chain seq x y z
N MET A 1 -3.24 45.84 -23.17
CA MET A 1 -1.87 45.25 -23.24
C MET A 1 -0.86 46.34 -23.66
N LYS A 2 0.44 46.03 -23.84
CA LYS A 2 1.54 46.97 -24.21
C LYS A 2 1.94 48.12 -23.26
N LYS A 3 1.20 48.48 -22.20
CA LYS A 3 1.69 49.43 -21.15
C LYS A 3 2.16 48.79 -19.82
N ILE A 4 1.97 47.48 -19.63
CA ILE A 4 2.35 46.78 -18.37
C ILE A 4 3.77 46.18 -18.42
N LEU A 5 4.30 45.84 -19.62
CA LEU A 5 5.65 45.27 -19.72
C LEU A 5 6.81 46.25 -19.47
N LEU A 6 6.58 47.57 -19.58
CA LEU A 6 7.68 48.54 -19.46
C LEU A 6 8.10 48.79 -18.00
N ILE A 7 7.16 48.70 -17.05
CA ILE A 7 7.41 49.02 -15.63
C ILE A 7 8.23 47.93 -14.94
N ILE A 8 8.05 46.67 -15.33
CA ILE A 8 8.76 45.51 -14.75
C ILE A 8 10.26 45.54 -15.09
N SER A 9 10.65 46.14 -16.22
CA SER A 9 12.05 46.23 -16.66
C SER A 9 12.87 47.34 -15.98
N ILE A 10 12.23 48.28 -15.27
CA ILE A 10 12.91 49.44 -14.67
C ILE A 10 13.23 49.20 -13.18
N LEU A 11 12.44 48.38 -12.48
CA LEU A 11 12.70 48.03 -11.07
C LEU A 11 13.98 47.19 -10.85
N PHE A 12 14.53 46.58 -11.92
CA PHE A 12 15.75 45.76 -11.87
C PHE A 12 17.06 46.53 -12.11
N HIS A 13 17.04 47.87 -12.15
CA HIS A 13 18.22 48.71 -12.43
C HIS A 13 18.42 49.90 -11.46
N LEU A 14 17.75 49.90 -10.30
CA LEU A 14 17.95 50.86 -9.21
C LEU A 14 18.38 50.17 -7.89
N LEU A 15 19.03 49.02 -8.02
CA LEU A 15 19.60 48.26 -6.91
C LEU A 15 21.14 48.33 -6.94
N ASP A 16 21.65 49.53 -7.22
CA ASP A 16 23.06 49.87 -7.18
C ASP A 16 23.25 51.35 -6.79
N ILE A 17 24.36 51.66 -6.12
CA ILE A 17 24.76 53.01 -5.64
C ILE A 17 23.79 53.66 -4.62
N MET A 18 24.12 53.57 -3.33
CA MET A 18 24.49 54.73 -2.48
C MET A 18 24.79 54.31 -1.03
N GLY A 19 25.85 54.86 -0.45
CA GLY A 19 26.19 54.71 0.97
C GLY A 19 27.18 55.79 1.44
N GLN A 20 27.37 55.88 2.76
CA GLN A 20 28.33 56.73 3.50
C GLN A 20 28.03 58.26 3.56
N MET A 21 27.40 58.69 4.69
CA MET A 21 27.98 59.52 5.79
C MET A 21 28.82 60.80 5.51
N PRO A 22 29.07 61.70 6.50
CA PRO A 22 28.22 62.29 7.57
C PRO A 22 28.53 63.82 7.80
N VAL A 23 28.11 64.44 8.94
CA VAL A 23 28.81 65.48 9.77
C VAL A 23 27.91 65.95 10.95
N MET A 24 28.45 66.57 12.03
CA MET A 24 27.75 66.92 13.29
C MET A 24 27.84 68.40 13.76
N ASN A 25 26.80 68.85 14.49
CA ASN A 25 26.70 69.63 15.76
C ASN A 25 27.78 70.68 16.17
N PRO A 26 27.41 71.77 16.91
CA PRO A 26 27.71 71.80 18.37
C PRO A 26 26.83 72.66 19.34
N TYR A 27 26.52 72.06 20.51
CA TYR A 27 26.53 72.57 21.92
C TYR A 27 25.60 73.73 22.41
N ILE A 28 24.88 73.67 23.57
CA ILE A 28 25.18 73.30 25.01
C ILE A 28 26.00 74.42 25.72
N PRO A 29 25.71 74.86 26.98
CA PRO A 29 25.09 74.17 28.16
C PRO A 29 23.67 74.71 28.52
N SER A 30 23.04 74.59 29.71
CA SER A 30 23.37 74.24 31.13
C SER A 30 22.08 73.77 31.88
N ILE A 31 21.98 73.39 33.17
CA ILE A 31 22.87 73.45 34.38
C ILE A 31 22.89 72.08 35.14
N ILE A 32 23.02 72.08 36.49
CA ILE A 32 23.49 71.00 37.40
C ILE A 32 22.91 71.27 38.82
N SER A 33 22.59 70.34 39.75
CA SER A 33 22.17 68.91 39.72
C SER A 33 21.86 68.41 41.17
N ASP A 34 20.94 67.47 41.38
CA ASP A 34 20.93 66.53 42.54
C ASP A 34 20.40 65.15 42.09
N THR A 35 20.83 64.07 42.74
CA THR A 35 20.76 62.68 42.23
C THR A 35 20.35 61.62 43.26
N SER A 36 19.90 62.01 44.45
CA SER A 36 19.70 61.10 45.59
C SER A 36 18.29 60.50 45.78
N GLN A 37 17.25 60.96 45.07
CA GLN A 37 15.85 60.53 45.29
C GLN A 37 15.17 59.73 44.15
N ILE A 38 15.85 59.47 43.02
CA ILE A 38 15.22 58.82 41.85
C ILE A 38 15.25 57.27 41.94
N ILE A 39 16.08 56.71 42.82
CA ILE A 39 16.36 55.26 42.89
C ILE A 39 15.18 54.41 43.40
N SER A 40 14.16 55.00 44.05
CA SER A 40 13.05 54.26 44.68
C SER A 40 11.68 54.36 43.99
N ILE A 41 11.61 54.86 42.75
CA ILE A 41 10.34 54.95 41.99
C ILE A 41 10.44 54.24 40.62
N GLN A 42 11.65 53.91 40.16
CA GLN A 42 11.86 53.30 38.83
C GLN A 42 11.68 51.76 38.79
N SER A 43 11.09 51.16 39.84
CA SER A 43 10.91 49.70 40.00
C SER A 43 9.49 49.17 39.78
N GLU A 44 8.47 50.02 39.60
CA GLU A 44 7.06 49.59 39.59
C GLU A 44 6.25 49.90 38.31
N LEU A 45 6.84 50.57 37.30
CA LEU A 45 6.13 50.94 36.06
C LEU A 45 6.88 50.56 34.77
N SER A 46 7.24 49.28 34.65
CA SER A 46 7.67 48.69 33.37
C SER A 46 7.22 47.23 33.18
N GLU A 47 5.98 46.91 33.55
CA GLU A 47 5.32 45.73 32.98
C GLU A 47 5.14 45.94 31.48
N ILE A 48 6.03 45.33 30.69
CA ILE A 48 5.86 45.27 29.24
C ILE A 48 4.67 44.35 28.98
N TYR A 49 3.52 44.94 28.62
CA TYR A 49 2.38 44.19 28.12
C TYR A 49 2.75 43.54 26.78
N THR A 50 3.36 42.36 26.84
CA THR A 50 3.36 41.42 25.73
C THR A 50 1.92 40.98 25.51
N PRO A 51 1.29 41.28 24.36
CA PRO A 51 0.03 40.62 24.02
C PRO A 51 0.33 39.13 23.94
N GLU A 52 -0.27 38.34 24.83
CA GLU A 52 -0.11 36.90 24.80
C GLU A 52 -0.52 36.36 23.43
N LEU A 53 0.22 35.37 22.92
CA LEU A 53 -0.29 34.55 21.84
C LEU A 53 -1.64 33.98 22.31
N PRO A 54 -2.71 34.02 21.49
CA PRO A 54 -4.01 33.51 21.91
C PRO A 54 -3.83 32.07 22.37
N GLN A 55 -4.02 31.83 23.67
CA GLN A 55 -3.80 30.50 24.22
C GLN A 55 -4.74 29.54 23.49
N ILE A 56 -4.15 28.52 22.86
CA ILE A 56 -4.86 27.30 22.57
C ILE A 56 -5.05 26.64 23.93
N ILE A 57 -6.08 27.08 24.66
CA ILE A 57 -6.50 26.47 25.92
C ILE A 57 -6.87 25.02 25.54
N PRO A 58 -6.08 24.02 25.98
CA PRO A 58 -6.41 22.65 25.65
C PRO A 58 -7.75 22.32 26.30
N ALA A 59 -8.57 21.53 25.61
CA ALA A 59 -9.81 21.04 26.19
C ALA A 59 -9.53 20.43 27.57
N SER A 60 -10.39 20.70 28.56
CA SER A 60 -10.21 20.20 29.93
C SER A 60 -9.98 18.68 29.93
N PRO A 61 -9.34 18.06 30.94
CA PRO A 61 -9.11 16.61 30.93
C PRO A 61 -10.37 15.75 30.68
N GLN A 62 -11.55 16.21 31.10
CA GLN A 62 -12.83 15.60 30.74
C GLN A 62 -13.23 15.89 29.28
N SER A 63 -13.17 17.15 28.84
CA SER A 63 -13.44 17.54 27.45
C SER A 63 -12.50 16.83 26.45
N LYS A 64 -11.26 16.56 26.84
CA LYS A 64 -10.23 15.85 26.06
C LYS A 64 -10.42 14.33 26.05
N MET A 65 -11.14 13.78 27.02
CA MET A 65 -11.73 12.44 26.88
C MET A 65 -12.91 12.49 25.93
N PHE A 66 -13.79 13.49 26.03
CA PHE A 66 -14.89 13.72 25.08
C PHE A 66 -14.40 13.84 23.63
N GLU A 67 -13.29 14.55 23.38
CA GLU A 67 -12.62 14.63 22.07
C GLU A 67 -12.27 13.25 21.49
N LYS A 68 -11.88 12.26 22.30
CA LYS A 68 -11.61 10.89 21.83
C LYS A 68 -12.86 10.15 21.33
N TYR A 69 -14.05 10.53 21.78
CA TYR A 69 -15.34 9.96 21.34
C TYR A 69 -16.01 10.78 20.23
N ILE A 70 -15.48 11.97 19.92
CA ILE A 70 -15.93 12.85 18.82
C ILE A 70 -15.03 12.65 17.59
N ASN A 71 -13.72 12.58 17.79
CA ASN A 71 -12.70 12.56 16.73
C ASN A 71 -12.23 11.14 16.45
N HIS A 72 -13.13 10.31 15.92
CA HIS A 72 -12.72 9.07 15.27
C HIS A 72 -11.95 9.41 14.00
N GLU A 73 -10.69 8.98 13.91
CA GLU A 73 -9.94 9.06 12.66
C GLU A 73 -10.54 8.07 11.66
N VAL A 74 -10.80 8.57 10.46
CA VAL A 74 -11.27 7.81 9.30
C VAL A 74 -10.42 8.30 8.14
N THR A 75 -9.94 7.41 7.28
CA THR A 75 -9.42 7.81 5.97
C THR A 75 -10.62 8.21 5.11
N GLU A 76 -11.21 9.40 5.38
CA GLU A 76 -12.59 9.73 4.98
C GLU A 76 -12.82 9.48 3.48
N TYR A 77 -11.81 9.77 2.65
CA TYR A 77 -11.82 9.55 1.21
C TYR A 77 -12.17 8.12 0.76
N ASN A 78 -11.92 7.08 1.57
CA ASN A 78 -12.36 5.69 1.29
C ASN A 78 -13.29 5.12 2.38
N GLY A 79 -13.67 5.93 3.36
CA GLY A 79 -14.63 5.55 4.41
C GLY A 79 -14.16 4.44 5.35
N LEU A 80 -12.86 4.17 5.48
CA LEU A 80 -12.35 3.18 6.44
C LEU A 80 -12.01 3.85 7.80
N PRO A 81 -12.67 3.48 8.90
CA PRO A 81 -12.33 3.98 10.23
C PRO A 81 -11.02 3.36 10.74
N VAL A 82 -10.21 4.18 11.41
CA VAL A 82 -9.02 3.74 12.13
C VAL A 82 -9.48 3.20 13.49
N ILE A 83 -9.30 1.89 13.70
CA ILE A 83 -9.71 1.20 14.92
C ILE A 83 -8.46 0.58 15.54
N GLU A 84 -7.98 1.19 16.63
CA GLU A 84 -6.75 0.81 17.33
C GLU A 84 -6.96 0.86 18.85
N ILE A 85 -6.50 -0.18 19.54
CA ILE A 85 -6.52 -0.29 21.00
C ILE A 85 -5.06 -0.40 21.48
N PRO A 86 -4.50 0.60 22.17
CA PRO A 86 -3.15 0.52 22.71
C PRO A 86 -3.10 -0.46 23.90
N LEU A 87 -2.17 -1.42 23.85
CA LEU A 87 -1.98 -2.44 24.88
C LEU A 87 -0.79 -2.11 25.79
N TYR A 88 0.31 -1.68 25.19
CA TYR A 88 1.56 -1.28 25.85
C TYR A 88 2.37 -0.30 24.98
N GLU A 89 3.42 0.31 25.53
CA GLU A 89 4.39 1.11 24.78
C GLU A 89 5.79 0.89 25.37
N ILE A 90 6.72 0.40 24.55
CA ILE A 90 8.13 0.23 24.93
C ILE A 90 8.85 1.57 24.73
N GLU A 91 9.59 2.04 25.74
CA GLU A 91 10.32 3.31 25.69
C GLU A 91 11.84 3.11 25.79
N ILE A 92 12.54 3.37 24.69
CA ILE A 92 14.00 3.56 24.64
C ILE A 92 14.32 5.03 24.36
N LYS A 93 15.57 5.43 24.57
CA LYS A 93 16.00 6.82 24.42
C LYS A 93 15.79 7.31 22.98
N GLY A 94 14.82 8.21 22.80
CA GLY A 94 14.49 8.82 21.51
C GLY A 94 13.57 8.00 20.60
N LEU A 95 13.08 6.83 21.03
CA LEU A 95 12.09 6.05 20.27
C LEU A 95 11.08 5.38 21.20
N LYS A 96 9.80 5.61 20.91
CA LYS A 96 8.66 4.88 21.48
C LYS A 96 8.18 3.84 20.48
N ILE A 97 7.95 2.63 20.94
CA ILE A 97 7.48 1.50 20.12
C ILE A 97 6.12 1.05 20.70
N PRO A 98 4.99 1.48 20.11
CA PRO A 98 3.68 1.06 20.58
C PRO A 98 3.46 -0.43 20.31
N ILE A 99 2.77 -1.08 21.24
CA ILE A 99 2.17 -2.40 21.11
C ILE A 99 0.66 -2.16 21.12
N SER A 100 0.02 -2.28 19.95
CA SER A 100 -1.42 -2.05 19.81
C SER A 100 -2.11 -3.20 19.09
N LEU A 101 -3.41 -3.29 19.28
CA LEU A 101 -4.31 -4.19 18.55
C LEU A 101 -5.13 -3.32 17.58
N SER A 102 -5.00 -3.56 16.28
CA SER A 102 -5.74 -2.81 15.24
C SER A 102 -6.67 -3.70 14.44
N TYR A 103 -7.81 -3.15 14.02
CA TYR A 103 -8.79 -3.82 13.16
C TYR A 103 -8.86 -3.15 11.78
N HIS A 104 -8.79 -3.94 10.71
CA HIS A 104 -8.93 -3.45 9.34
C HIS A 104 -10.39 -3.46 8.89
N ALA A 105 -11.01 -2.27 8.86
CA ALA A 105 -12.43 -2.10 8.59
C ALA A 105 -12.88 -2.24 7.11
N GLY A 106 -12.06 -2.82 6.24
CA GLY A 106 -12.39 -3.06 4.82
C GLY A 106 -13.49 -4.10 4.56
N GLY A 107 -13.81 -4.92 5.56
CA GLY A 107 -14.71 -6.07 5.47
C GLY A 107 -13.93 -7.39 5.41
N ILE A 108 -14.57 -8.51 5.78
CA ILE A 108 -13.94 -9.83 5.76
C ILE A 108 -14.21 -10.53 4.43
N LYS A 109 -13.17 -11.08 3.80
CA LYS A 109 -13.29 -11.79 2.52
C LYS A 109 -13.57 -13.29 2.71
N TYR A 110 -14.27 -13.87 1.73
CA TYR A 110 -14.61 -15.29 1.68
C TYR A 110 -13.35 -16.16 1.77
N LEU A 111 -13.28 -17.01 2.80
CA LEU A 111 -12.17 -17.92 3.12
C LEU A 111 -10.82 -17.24 3.41
N GLN A 112 -10.82 -15.94 3.73
CA GLN A 112 -9.61 -15.22 4.13
C GLN A 112 -8.95 -15.86 5.36
N TYR A 113 -7.63 -15.97 5.38
CA TYR A 113 -6.89 -16.40 6.58
C TYR A 113 -7.06 -15.43 7.78
N ASP A 114 -7.24 -15.99 8.97
CA ASP A 114 -7.56 -15.29 10.23
C ASP A 114 -6.33 -14.80 11.03
N GLY A 115 -5.13 -14.88 10.45
CA GLY A 115 -3.88 -14.51 11.12
C GLY A 115 -3.55 -15.39 12.33
N ASP A 116 -2.78 -14.86 13.27
CA ASP A 116 -2.58 -15.40 14.62
C ASP A 116 -3.48 -14.74 15.68
N VAL A 117 -4.31 -13.76 15.30
CA VAL A 117 -5.27 -13.12 16.20
C VAL A 117 -6.68 -13.56 15.82
N ALA A 118 -7.36 -12.84 14.93
CA ALA A 118 -8.73 -13.10 14.48
C ALA A 118 -8.98 -12.40 13.14
N ALA A 119 -10.08 -12.76 12.45
CA ALA A 119 -10.49 -12.13 11.21
C ALA A 119 -10.45 -10.59 11.30
N GLY A 120 -9.68 -9.95 10.41
CA GLY A 120 -9.52 -8.50 10.36
C GLY A 120 -8.68 -7.86 11.48
N TRP A 121 -8.24 -8.60 12.49
CA TRP A 121 -7.44 -8.10 13.62
C TRP A 121 -5.94 -8.42 13.48
N SER A 122 -5.10 -7.47 13.87
CA SER A 122 -3.64 -7.62 13.91
C SER A 122 -3.04 -6.97 15.16
N VAL A 123 -2.01 -7.59 15.75
CA VAL A 123 -1.20 -6.97 16.82
C VAL A 123 0.02 -6.30 16.21
N ASN A 124 0.09 -4.97 16.34
CA ASN A 124 1.22 -4.15 15.91
C ASN A 124 2.33 -4.21 16.96
N ALA A 125 3.03 -5.33 17.03
CA ALA A 125 4.23 -5.50 17.84
C ALA A 125 5.18 -6.46 17.15
N GLY A 126 6.42 -6.05 16.88
CA GLY A 126 7.38 -6.89 16.14
C GLY A 126 6.97 -7.27 14.70
N GLY A 127 5.82 -6.80 14.20
CA GLY A 127 5.39 -7.01 12.81
C GLY A 127 6.32 -6.33 11.78
N TYR A 128 7.20 -5.45 12.24
CA TYR A 128 8.26 -4.78 11.49
C TYR A 128 9.08 -5.77 10.67
N ARG A 129 9.19 -5.50 9.37
CA ARG A 129 9.85 -6.36 8.39
C ARG A 129 10.17 -5.58 7.11
N ILE A 130 11.08 -6.11 6.32
CA ILE A 130 11.05 -5.92 4.86
C ILE A 130 10.15 -7.04 4.29
N SER A 131 9.29 -6.70 3.33
CA SER A 131 8.51 -7.66 2.54
C SER A 131 8.64 -7.36 1.05
N ARG A 132 8.34 -8.32 0.20
CA ARG A 132 8.59 -8.27 -1.25
C ARG A 132 7.44 -8.93 -2.02
N THR A 133 6.96 -8.25 -3.04
CA THR A 133 6.19 -8.89 -4.12
C THR A 133 7.16 -9.15 -5.27
N ILE A 134 7.40 -10.43 -5.58
CA ILE A 134 8.20 -10.80 -6.75
C ILE A 134 7.42 -10.45 -8.02
N LYS A 135 8.12 -9.88 -9.01
CA LYS A 135 7.59 -9.42 -10.29
C LYS A 135 8.51 -9.93 -11.39
N GLY A 136 7.96 -10.66 -12.36
CA GLY A 136 8.78 -11.42 -13.30
C GLY A 136 9.55 -12.50 -12.55
N LYS A 137 10.86 -12.32 -12.42
CA LYS A 137 11.77 -13.22 -11.69
C LYS A 137 12.52 -12.46 -10.60
N ALA A 138 12.98 -13.18 -9.59
CA ALA A 138 13.56 -12.58 -8.40
C ALA A 138 14.87 -11.80 -8.66
N ASP A 139 14.92 -10.53 -8.23
CA ASP A 139 16.04 -9.56 -8.39
C ASP A 139 17.44 -10.13 -8.07
N GLU A 140 17.57 -11.11 -7.18
CA GLU A 140 18.85 -11.68 -6.74
C GLU A 140 19.29 -12.93 -7.53
N ALA A 141 18.39 -13.56 -8.27
CA ALA A 141 18.65 -14.77 -9.03
C ALA A 141 18.85 -14.51 -10.54
N TYR A 142 18.35 -13.39 -11.07
CA TYR A 142 18.34 -13.11 -12.51
C TYR A 142 18.84 -11.69 -12.86
N PRO A 143 19.69 -11.53 -13.89
CA PRO A 143 20.06 -10.22 -14.40
C PRO A 143 18.86 -9.48 -15.03
N ARG A 144 18.85 -8.15 -14.88
CA ARG A 144 17.86 -7.23 -15.45
C ARG A 144 17.99 -7.19 -16.99
N TYR A 145 16.89 -7.11 -17.74
CA TYR A 145 16.99 -6.87 -19.20
C TYR A 145 17.65 -5.51 -19.50
N ASN A 146 18.35 -5.42 -20.64
CA ASN A 146 18.97 -4.19 -21.11
C ASN A 146 17.97 -3.38 -21.95
N GLU A 147 17.67 -2.14 -21.53
CA GLU A 147 16.65 -1.30 -22.17
C GLU A 147 17.09 -0.71 -23.52
N ASP A 148 18.37 -0.41 -23.71
CA ASP A 148 18.90 0.01 -25.02
C ASP A 148 18.92 -1.17 -26.00
N GLU A 149 19.22 -2.38 -25.52
CA GLU A 149 19.15 -3.62 -26.32
C GLU A 149 17.70 -4.00 -26.69
N TYR A 150 16.74 -3.80 -25.78
CA TYR A 150 15.31 -3.98 -26.06
C TYR A 150 14.83 -2.98 -27.13
N ASN A 151 15.16 -1.69 -26.96
CA ASN A 151 14.70 -0.62 -27.86
C ASN A 151 15.40 -0.62 -29.23
N SER A 152 16.61 -1.19 -29.35
CA SER A 152 17.35 -1.23 -30.62
C SER A 152 17.04 -2.44 -31.50
N LYS A 153 16.45 -3.52 -30.96
CA LYS A 153 15.93 -4.63 -31.76
C LYS A 153 14.56 -4.24 -32.34
N SER A 154 14.53 -3.98 -33.66
CA SER A 154 13.28 -3.80 -34.43
C SER A 154 12.35 -5.00 -34.22
N PRO A 155 11.01 -4.81 -34.12
CA PRO A 155 10.03 -5.91 -34.10
C PRO A 155 9.89 -6.64 -35.46
N GLU A 156 10.76 -6.36 -36.43
CA GLU A 156 11.01 -7.27 -37.55
C GLU A 156 11.32 -8.68 -37.04
N LYS A 157 10.67 -9.69 -37.65
CA LYS A 157 10.57 -11.10 -37.23
C LYS A 157 11.92 -11.85 -37.20
N SER A 158 12.86 -11.39 -36.39
CA SER A 158 14.21 -11.92 -36.27
C SER A 158 14.33 -12.89 -35.11
N THR A 159 14.92 -14.06 -35.37
CA THR A 159 15.19 -15.10 -34.36
C THR A 159 16.06 -14.58 -33.20
N THR A 160 16.86 -13.53 -33.43
CA THR A 160 17.62 -12.80 -32.39
C THR A 160 16.74 -11.96 -31.46
N TYR A 161 15.67 -11.34 -31.94
CA TYR A 161 14.66 -10.66 -31.09
C TYR A 161 13.84 -11.70 -30.32
N PHE A 162 13.45 -12.78 -30.99
CA PHE A 162 12.69 -13.87 -30.39
C PHE A 162 13.45 -14.59 -29.26
N GLY A 163 14.74 -14.89 -29.44
CA GLY A 163 15.59 -15.44 -28.37
C GLY A 163 15.72 -14.50 -27.17
N TYR A 164 15.67 -13.18 -27.38
CA TYR A 164 15.69 -12.17 -26.32
C TYR A 164 14.37 -12.16 -25.54
N LEU A 165 13.22 -12.17 -26.23
CA LEU A 165 11.91 -12.26 -25.58
C LEU A 165 11.72 -13.59 -24.82
N ALA A 166 12.20 -14.70 -25.39
CA ALA A 166 12.20 -16.01 -24.72
C ALA A 166 12.98 -15.97 -23.39
N SER A 167 14.12 -15.27 -23.35
CA SER A 167 14.91 -15.12 -22.13
C SER A 167 14.18 -14.39 -20.99
N ILE A 168 13.29 -13.45 -21.33
CA ILE A 168 12.45 -12.73 -20.36
C ILE A 168 11.24 -13.58 -19.94
N ALA A 169 10.61 -14.30 -20.89
CA ALA A 169 9.40 -15.07 -20.65
C ALA A 169 9.59 -16.44 -19.94
N HIS A 170 10.78 -17.05 -20.01
CA HIS A 170 11.03 -18.40 -19.49
C HIS A 170 12.03 -18.43 -18.32
N ASP A 171 11.85 -19.41 -17.44
CA ASP A 171 12.77 -19.80 -16.37
C ASP A 171 13.68 -20.96 -16.81
N GLU A 172 14.74 -21.24 -16.05
CA GLU A 172 15.70 -22.33 -16.31
C GLU A 172 15.06 -23.74 -16.33
N ASN A 173 13.94 -23.93 -15.63
CA ASN A 173 13.23 -25.21 -15.53
C ASN A 173 12.00 -25.31 -16.48
N SER A 174 11.96 -24.50 -17.55
CA SER A 174 10.84 -24.53 -18.50
C SER A 174 10.81 -25.81 -19.34
N ILE A 175 9.60 -26.33 -19.59
CA ILE A 175 9.36 -27.56 -20.38
C ILE A 175 9.37 -27.28 -21.90
N ASP A 176 9.34 -26.01 -22.32
CA ASP A 176 9.36 -25.66 -23.75
C ASP A 176 10.77 -25.76 -24.35
N GLU A 177 11.03 -26.90 -24.99
CA GLU A 177 12.29 -27.23 -25.65
C GLU A 177 12.62 -26.26 -26.81
N TYR A 178 11.61 -25.78 -27.54
CA TYR A 178 11.79 -24.87 -28.67
C TYR A 178 12.19 -23.45 -28.22
N MET A 179 11.51 -22.90 -27.22
CA MET A 179 11.86 -21.59 -26.64
C MET A 179 13.24 -21.62 -25.97
N SER A 180 13.55 -22.74 -25.30
CA SER A 180 14.88 -23.00 -24.74
C SER A 180 15.96 -23.06 -25.83
N ALA A 181 15.69 -23.73 -26.95
CA ALA A 181 16.59 -23.78 -28.11
C ALA A 181 16.79 -22.39 -28.75
N CYS A 182 15.74 -21.60 -28.94
CA CYS A 182 15.81 -20.23 -29.47
C CYS A 182 16.68 -19.32 -28.60
N LYS A 183 16.49 -19.36 -27.27
CA LYS A 183 17.32 -18.65 -26.28
C LYS A 183 18.79 -19.12 -26.34
N ASN A 184 19.03 -20.43 -26.35
CA ASN A 184 20.38 -21.00 -26.32
C ASN A 184 21.16 -20.81 -27.63
N THR A 185 20.49 -20.79 -28.79
CA THR A 185 21.10 -20.53 -30.11
C THR A 185 21.83 -19.18 -30.17
N TYR A 186 21.33 -18.19 -29.42
CA TYR A 186 21.94 -16.86 -29.31
C TYR A 186 22.67 -16.62 -27.98
N ASN A 187 22.84 -17.65 -27.16
CA ASN A 187 23.55 -17.62 -25.88
C ASN A 187 23.08 -16.51 -24.91
N TYR A 188 21.79 -16.14 -24.95
CA TYR A 188 21.24 -15.22 -23.95
C TYR A 188 21.22 -15.89 -22.55
N PRO A 189 21.52 -15.15 -21.46
CA PRO A 189 21.19 -15.60 -20.11
C PRO A 189 19.66 -15.61 -19.92
N TYR A 190 19.14 -16.17 -18.83
CA TYR A 190 17.75 -15.89 -18.45
C TYR A 190 17.67 -14.47 -17.89
N LEU A 191 16.84 -13.62 -18.50
CA LEU A 191 16.67 -12.22 -18.12
C LEU A 191 15.41 -12.06 -17.29
N ASP A 192 15.39 -11.03 -16.45
CA ASP A 192 14.19 -10.60 -15.76
C ASP A 192 13.63 -9.28 -16.32
N GLY A 193 12.31 -9.28 -16.45
CA GLY A 193 11.48 -8.26 -17.05
C GLY A 193 11.21 -7.05 -16.16
N GLU A 194 11.23 -7.21 -14.85
CA GLU A 194 10.59 -6.26 -13.93
C GLU A 194 11.58 -5.69 -12.89
N TYR A 195 11.05 -5.11 -11.82
CA TYR A 195 11.77 -4.88 -10.57
C TYR A 195 10.90 -5.45 -9.46
N ASP A 196 11.48 -6.13 -8.49
CA ASP A 196 10.70 -6.58 -7.34
C ASP A 196 10.27 -5.41 -6.46
N HIS A 197 9.01 -5.44 -6.05
CA HIS A 197 8.42 -4.37 -5.24
C HIS A 197 8.64 -4.67 -3.75
N PHE A 198 9.73 -4.13 -3.19
CA PHE A 198 10.00 -4.22 -1.75
C PHE A 198 9.22 -3.15 -0.99
N SER A 199 8.67 -3.54 0.15
CA SER A 199 8.06 -2.66 1.17
C SER A 199 8.79 -2.84 2.50
N TYR A 200 8.81 -1.82 3.35
CA TYR A 200 9.35 -1.92 4.70
C TYR A 200 8.44 -1.24 5.72
N MET A 201 8.43 -1.80 6.93
CA MET A 201 7.78 -1.22 8.12
C MET A 201 8.74 -1.30 9.30
N ILE A 202 8.91 -0.17 9.99
CA ILE A 202 9.68 0.02 11.23
C ILE A 202 8.83 0.87 12.19
N PRO A 203 9.16 0.99 13.49
CA PRO A 203 8.45 1.84 14.44
C PRO A 203 8.17 3.26 13.88
N GLY A 204 6.89 3.59 13.70
CA GLY A 204 6.42 4.90 13.24
C GLY A 204 6.74 5.27 11.78
N LYS A 205 7.42 4.43 10.98
CA LYS A 205 7.83 4.77 9.60
C LYS A 205 7.67 3.57 8.66
N SER A 206 7.32 3.84 7.41
CA SER A 206 7.20 2.82 6.37
C SER A 206 7.47 3.38 4.98
N GLY A 207 7.74 2.51 4.02
CA GLY A 207 7.98 2.89 2.63
C GLY A 207 8.18 1.70 1.71
N GLN A 208 8.64 1.99 0.49
CA GLN A 208 8.87 1.02 -0.57
C GLN A 208 10.14 1.37 -1.35
N PHE A 209 10.84 0.37 -1.84
CA PHE A 209 12.06 0.52 -2.64
C PHE A 209 12.17 -0.55 -3.73
N LEU A 210 13.03 -0.29 -4.70
CA LEU A 210 13.43 -1.23 -5.76
C LEU A 210 14.95 -1.43 -5.68
N ILE A 211 15.46 -2.59 -6.13
CA ILE A 211 16.90 -2.79 -6.39
C ILE A 211 17.13 -2.40 -7.85
N VAL A 212 17.74 -1.23 -8.09
CA VAL A 212 17.84 -0.65 -9.45
C VAL A 212 19.16 -0.98 -10.15
N ASP A 213 20.11 -1.49 -9.38
CA ASP A 213 21.40 -1.97 -9.86
C ASP A 213 21.69 -3.23 -9.03
N ARG A 214 21.63 -4.40 -9.68
CA ARG A 214 21.74 -5.71 -9.02
C ARG A 214 23.19 -6.09 -8.72
N ASP A 215 24.12 -5.60 -9.55
CA ASP A 215 25.56 -5.84 -9.43
C ASP A 215 26.16 -4.98 -8.29
N ASN A 216 25.91 -3.67 -8.31
CA ASN A 216 26.37 -2.72 -7.28
C ASN A 216 25.37 -2.57 -6.11
N ARG A 217 24.26 -3.32 -6.12
CA ARG A 217 23.25 -3.40 -5.05
C ARG A 217 22.63 -2.05 -4.68
N SER A 218 22.49 -1.16 -5.67
CA SER A 218 21.93 0.18 -5.45
C SER A 218 20.43 0.10 -5.28
N THR A 219 19.94 0.52 -4.11
CA THR A 219 18.49 0.63 -3.84
C THR A 219 17.98 2.02 -4.22
N ARG A 220 16.73 2.10 -4.70
CA ARG A 220 15.99 3.37 -4.79
C ARG A 220 14.67 3.23 -4.07
N LYS A 221 14.51 3.99 -2.98
CA LYS A 221 13.20 4.28 -2.41
C LYS A 221 12.29 4.87 -3.47
N VAL A 222 11.06 4.37 -3.56
CA VAL A 222 10.00 4.85 -4.47
C VAL A 222 8.80 5.40 -3.72
N VAL A 223 8.54 4.94 -2.49
CA VAL A 223 7.53 5.49 -1.57
C VAL A 223 8.11 5.56 -0.16
N GLY A 224 7.65 6.50 0.67
CA GLY A 224 7.93 6.44 2.10
C GLY A 224 7.38 7.63 2.88
N THR A 225 7.15 7.43 4.17
CA THR A 225 6.88 8.53 5.13
C THR A 225 8.10 9.44 5.28
N ASN A 226 9.29 8.94 4.96
CA ASN A 226 10.53 9.71 4.87
C ASN A 226 11.38 9.27 3.66
N PRO A 227 11.76 10.16 2.72
CA PRO A 227 12.55 9.74 1.56
C PRO A 227 14.03 9.42 1.86
N TYR A 228 14.54 9.65 3.09
CA TYR A 228 15.98 9.67 3.38
C TYR A 228 16.48 8.68 4.45
N ASP A 229 15.63 7.81 5.02
CA ASP A 229 16.15 6.57 5.63
C ASP A 229 16.95 5.81 4.55
N GLN A 230 18.12 5.27 4.89
CA GLN A 230 18.99 4.54 3.98
C GLN A 230 18.63 3.05 4.01
N ILE A 231 18.44 2.42 2.85
CA ILE A 231 18.24 0.96 2.72
C ILE A 231 19.57 0.37 2.25
N ILE A 232 20.21 -0.45 3.08
CA ILE A 232 21.56 -0.96 2.85
C ILE A 232 21.52 -2.49 2.74
N LEU A 233 22.20 -3.01 1.71
CA LEU A 233 22.38 -4.42 1.42
C LEU A 233 23.87 -4.75 1.62
N ALA A 234 24.21 -5.85 2.28
CA ALA A 234 25.61 -6.14 2.63
C ALA A 234 26.51 -6.49 1.42
N ASN A 235 27.82 -6.33 1.62
CA ASN A 235 28.82 -6.50 0.56
C ASN A 235 29.42 -7.93 0.52
N THR A 236 28.61 -8.89 0.10
CA THR A 236 29.00 -10.26 -0.34
C THR A 236 29.49 -10.29 -1.80
N ALA A 237 29.96 -11.43 -2.30
CA ALA A 237 30.32 -11.57 -3.72
C ALA A 237 29.09 -11.55 -4.65
N ASN A 238 28.10 -12.39 -4.36
CA ASN A 238 26.80 -12.40 -5.05
C ASN A 238 25.79 -11.54 -4.26
N LEU A 239 24.71 -11.08 -4.89
CA LEU A 239 23.55 -10.54 -4.16
C LEU A 239 22.85 -11.69 -3.44
N TYR A 240 23.05 -11.80 -2.12
CA TYR A 240 22.21 -12.60 -1.25
C TYR A 240 21.40 -11.64 -0.39
N LEU A 241 20.06 -11.77 -0.42
CA LEU A 241 19.15 -11.04 0.46
C LEU A 241 19.16 -11.68 1.87
N ASP A 242 20.35 -11.76 2.44
CA ASP A 242 20.65 -12.37 3.75
C ASP A 242 20.83 -11.31 4.84
N ASP A 243 21.39 -10.15 4.47
CA ASP A 243 21.90 -9.15 5.39
C ASP A 243 21.50 -7.76 4.87
N MET A 244 20.34 -7.31 5.37
CA MET A 244 19.70 -6.06 5.00
C MET A 244 19.44 -5.23 6.26
N TYR A 245 19.73 -3.94 6.20
CA TYR A 245 19.40 -3.04 7.31
C TYR A 245 18.98 -1.65 6.83
N ILE A 246 18.15 -1.01 7.66
CA ILE A 246 17.65 0.34 7.44
C ILE A 246 18.31 1.27 8.45
N VAL A 247 18.80 2.44 8.03
CA VAL A 247 19.23 3.52 8.93
C VAL A 247 18.30 4.70 8.75
N ASP A 248 17.47 4.99 9.75
CA ASP A 248 16.49 6.09 9.64
C ASP A 248 17.11 7.48 9.76
N THR A 249 16.33 8.52 9.47
CA THR A 249 16.85 9.90 9.54
C THR A 249 17.12 10.42 10.95
N ASP A 250 16.83 9.65 12.00
CA ASP A 250 17.13 9.99 13.39
C ASP A 250 18.33 9.20 13.93
N GLY A 251 18.92 8.33 13.09
CA GLY A 251 20.14 7.55 13.36
C GLY A 251 19.90 6.16 13.95
N PHE A 252 18.66 5.66 13.97
CA PHE A 252 18.37 4.29 14.42
C PHE A 252 18.66 3.30 13.29
N THR A 253 19.34 2.20 13.64
CA THR A 253 19.61 1.08 12.72
C THR A 253 18.66 -0.08 13.00
N TYR A 254 18.05 -0.63 11.96
CA TYR A 254 17.06 -1.70 12.00
C TYR A 254 17.56 -2.88 11.17
N TYR A 255 17.97 -3.97 11.83
CA TYR A 255 18.54 -5.16 11.18
C TYR A 255 17.43 -6.15 10.80
N MET A 256 17.33 -6.52 9.53
CA MET A 256 16.21 -7.27 8.96
C MET A 256 16.63 -8.68 8.52
N GLY A 257 15.91 -9.68 9.00
CA GLY A 257 16.10 -11.11 8.75
C GLY A 257 17.29 -11.69 9.51
N LYS A 258 18.49 -11.12 9.35
CA LYS A 258 19.70 -11.51 10.08
C LYS A 258 19.96 -10.58 11.27
N HIS A 259 20.48 -11.15 12.35
CA HIS A 259 20.85 -10.43 13.57
C HIS A 259 22.36 -10.10 13.56
N PRO A 260 22.80 -8.91 14.01
CA PRO A 260 24.16 -8.41 13.75
C PRO A 260 25.32 -9.11 14.46
N VAL A 261 25.06 -10.06 15.37
CA VAL A 261 26.11 -10.86 16.05
C VAL A 261 26.05 -12.37 15.77
N THR A 262 25.07 -12.81 14.98
CA THR A 262 24.85 -14.23 14.67
C THR A 262 24.87 -14.48 13.15
N SER A 263 24.86 -15.75 12.76
CA SER A 263 24.90 -16.18 11.35
C SER A 263 23.58 -16.80 10.86
N ASP A 264 22.54 -16.85 11.69
CA ASP A 264 21.20 -17.26 11.27
C ASP A 264 20.53 -16.17 10.44
N ILE A 265 19.69 -16.62 9.51
CA ILE A 265 18.84 -15.75 8.70
C ILE A 265 17.39 -16.20 8.92
N LEU A 266 16.60 -15.29 9.47
CA LEU A 266 15.17 -15.45 9.62
C LEU A 266 14.48 -14.86 8.38
N SER A 267 13.63 -15.64 7.72
CA SER A 267 12.92 -15.21 6.52
C SER A 267 11.61 -15.96 6.34
N GLU A 268 10.75 -15.39 5.51
CA GLU A 268 9.42 -15.89 5.16
C GLU A 268 9.34 -16.17 3.65
N GLY A 269 8.49 -17.12 3.26
CA GLY A 269 8.29 -17.50 1.85
C GLY A 269 7.55 -18.83 1.68
N PRO A 270 7.30 -19.27 0.43
CA PRO A 270 6.58 -20.52 0.16
C PRO A 270 7.46 -21.73 0.53
N HIS A 271 6.94 -22.60 1.40
CA HIS A 271 7.67 -23.70 2.05
C HIS A 271 8.32 -24.69 1.08
N ALA A 272 7.71 -24.89 -0.10
CA ALA A 272 8.21 -25.79 -1.15
C ALA A 272 9.04 -25.11 -2.26
N ALA A 273 9.21 -23.78 -2.22
CA ALA A 273 9.80 -22.99 -3.32
C ALA A 273 11.10 -22.27 -2.92
N SER A 274 12.00 -22.97 -2.23
CA SER A 274 13.36 -22.48 -1.99
C SER A 274 14.07 -22.20 -3.32
N PRO A 275 14.70 -21.03 -3.53
CA PRO A 275 15.14 -20.06 -2.52
C PRO A 275 14.28 -18.79 -2.39
N TYR A 276 13.05 -18.75 -2.93
CA TYR A 276 12.29 -17.50 -3.09
C TYR A 276 11.76 -16.91 -1.77
N ARG A 277 12.59 -16.07 -1.14
CA ARG A 277 12.25 -15.33 0.08
C ARG A 277 11.48 -14.04 -0.25
N THR A 278 10.46 -13.78 0.56
CA THR A 278 9.49 -12.70 0.37
C THR A 278 9.25 -11.87 1.64
N GLY A 279 9.79 -12.27 2.79
CA GLY A 279 9.75 -11.49 4.04
C GLY A 279 11.00 -11.66 4.90
N TRP A 280 11.39 -10.60 5.61
CA TRP A 280 12.55 -10.51 6.50
C TRP A 280 12.17 -9.70 7.75
N PRO A 281 11.78 -10.35 8.85
CA PRO A 281 11.38 -9.67 10.09
C PRO A 281 12.56 -8.95 10.76
N LEU A 282 12.27 -7.87 11.47
CA LEU A 282 13.24 -7.10 12.25
C LEU A 282 13.84 -7.96 13.37
N ARG A 283 15.16 -8.17 13.41
CA ARG A 283 15.85 -8.91 14.48
C ARG A 283 16.35 -8.01 15.62
N GLN A 284 16.85 -6.82 15.28
CA GLN A 284 17.38 -5.85 16.25
C GLN A 284 17.11 -4.41 15.83
N ILE A 285 16.76 -3.56 16.79
CA ILE A 285 16.93 -2.10 16.71
C ILE A 285 18.17 -1.72 17.51
N LYS A 286 19.04 -0.90 16.91
CA LYS A 286 20.17 -0.26 17.59
C LYS A 286 20.02 1.25 17.53
N SER A 287 19.95 1.90 18.70
CA SER A 287 19.80 3.35 18.80
C SER A 287 21.14 4.08 18.58
N PRO A 288 21.11 5.36 18.14
CA PRO A 288 22.32 6.20 18.08
C PRO A 288 22.87 6.54 19.48
N TYR A 289 22.23 6.05 20.54
CA TYR A 289 22.62 6.19 21.94
C TYR A 289 23.15 4.88 22.57
N ASN A 290 23.36 3.84 21.75
CA ASN A 290 23.86 2.52 22.17
C ASN A 290 22.96 1.79 23.19
N GLU A 291 21.64 1.95 23.04
CA GLU A 291 20.65 0.99 23.54
C GLU A 291 20.22 0.07 22.39
N THR A 292 19.89 -1.18 22.67
CA THR A 292 19.30 -2.12 21.70
C THR A 292 17.93 -2.63 22.14
N VAL A 293 17.15 -3.09 21.16
CA VAL A 293 15.92 -3.87 21.36
C VAL A 293 16.03 -5.10 20.46
N GLU A 294 15.99 -6.28 21.05
CA GLU A 294 16.07 -7.56 20.35
C GLU A 294 14.66 -8.12 20.11
N PHE A 295 14.49 -8.84 18.99
CA PHE A 295 13.22 -9.39 18.53
C PHE A 295 13.43 -10.86 18.12
N GLU A 296 12.79 -11.78 18.85
CA GLU A 296 12.79 -13.21 18.58
C GLU A 296 11.44 -13.68 18.04
N TYR A 297 11.46 -14.71 17.18
CA TYR A 297 10.28 -15.20 16.46
C TYR A 297 10.24 -16.73 16.45
N VAL A 298 9.05 -17.27 16.24
CA VAL A 298 8.82 -18.67 15.89
C VAL A 298 8.34 -18.75 14.44
N LYS A 299 8.99 -19.63 13.66
CA LYS A 299 8.52 -20.01 12.32
C LYS A 299 7.33 -20.96 12.43
N HIS A 300 6.30 -20.71 11.63
CA HIS A 300 5.12 -21.57 11.53
C HIS A 300 4.59 -21.57 10.09
N ASN A 301 3.96 -22.67 9.68
CA ASN A 301 3.40 -22.83 8.34
C ASN A 301 1.92 -22.42 8.31
N VAL A 302 1.57 -21.49 7.43
CA VAL A 302 0.20 -20.99 7.21
C VAL A 302 -0.23 -21.16 5.76
N SER A 303 -1.53 -21.24 5.53
CA SER A 303 -2.13 -21.14 4.19
C SER A 303 -2.55 -19.69 3.92
N HIS A 304 -2.68 -19.31 2.64
CA HIS A 304 -3.20 -17.98 2.27
C HIS A 304 -4.70 -17.83 2.59
N ASP A 305 -5.43 -18.94 2.53
CA ASP A 305 -6.87 -19.05 2.77
C ASP A 305 -7.15 -20.07 3.90
N ARG A 306 -8.37 -20.08 4.45
CA ARG A 306 -8.87 -21.14 5.35
C ARG A 306 -9.07 -22.46 4.60
N THR A 307 -8.04 -23.31 4.58
CA THR A 307 -8.06 -24.64 3.92
C THR A 307 -8.81 -25.71 4.73
N ASP A 308 -9.07 -25.44 6.01
CA ASP A 308 -9.72 -26.33 6.97
C ASP A 308 -11.25 -26.38 6.87
N VAL A 309 -11.87 -25.38 6.22
CA VAL A 309 -13.34 -25.27 6.15
C VAL A 309 -13.91 -25.92 4.88
N PHE A 310 -13.25 -25.74 3.72
CA PHE A 310 -13.68 -26.32 2.44
C PHE A 310 -12.46 -26.77 1.60
N SER A 311 -12.21 -28.08 1.55
CA SER A 311 -11.15 -28.71 0.74
C SER A 311 -11.50 -28.85 -0.74
N ASP A 312 -12.78 -28.69 -1.11
CA ASP A 312 -13.31 -29.19 -2.38
C ASP A 312 -13.56 -28.06 -3.42
N ASP A 313 -13.40 -26.80 -3.00
CA ASP A 313 -13.76 -25.56 -3.75
C ASP A 313 -12.73 -25.15 -4.85
N TYR A 314 -11.81 -26.05 -5.21
CA TYR A 314 -10.60 -25.77 -6.00
C TYR A 314 -10.62 -26.26 -7.46
N ASN A 315 -11.76 -26.78 -7.93
CA ASN A 315 -11.88 -27.28 -9.30
C ASN A 315 -11.91 -26.14 -10.33
N THR A 316 -10.88 -26.07 -11.17
CA THR A 316 -10.92 -25.29 -12.42
C THR A 316 -11.73 -26.04 -13.47
N PHE A 317 -12.63 -25.36 -14.18
CA PHE A 317 -13.30 -25.92 -15.36
C PHE A 317 -12.43 -25.69 -16.60
N GLN A 318 -11.91 -26.76 -17.19
CA GLN A 318 -11.04 -26.72 -18.35
C GLN A 318 -11.80 -27.12 -19.62
N VAL A 319 -11.73 -26.24 -20.63
CA VAL A 319 -12.16 -26.49 -22.01
C VAL A 319 -10.93 -26.58 -22.90
N THR A 320 -10.82 -27.63 -23.71
CA THR A 320 -9.75 -27.80 -24.69
C THR A 320 -10.35 -28.11 -26.07
N HIS A 321 -10.05 -27.27 -27.05
CA HIS A 321 -10.56 -27.37 -28.42
C HIS A 321 -9.45 -27.19 -29.47
N ALA A 322 -9.62 -27.76 -30.66
CA ALA A 322 -8.73 -27.52 -31.80
C ALA A 322 -9.32 -26.43 -32.71
N THR A 323 -8.47 -25.55 -33.23
CA THR A 323 -8.89 -24.36 -33.99
C THR A 323 -8.42 -24.36 -35.44
N ILE A 324 -7.19 -24.82 -35.72
CA ILE A 324 -6.62 -24.92 -37.06
C ILE A 324 -5.80 -26.21 -37.19
N THR A 325 -5.89 -26.86 -38.35
CA THR A 325 -5.06 -27.99 -38.78
C THR A 325 -4.58 -27.75 -40.22
N SER A 326 -3.27 -27.67 -40.45
CA SER A 326 -2.69 -27.40 -41.77
C SER A 326 -1.41 -28.19 -42.06
N ASP A 327 -1.12 -28.41 -43.34
CA ASP A 327 0.17 -28.95 -43.84
C ASP A 327 1.18 -27.87 -44.22
N ASP A 328 2.34 -28.30 -44.71
CA ASP A 328 3.47 -27.49 -45.19
C ASP A 328 3.16 -26.68 -46.46
N GLN A 329 2.03 -26.93 -47.12
CA GLN A 329 1.53 -26.17 -48.27
C GLN A 329 0.35 -25.25 -47.88
N GLY A 330 -0.05 -25.22 -46.60
CA GLY A 330 -1.16 -24.43 -46.08
C GLY A 330 -2.54 -24.99 -46.40
N ALA A 331 -2.66 -26.24 -46.86
CA ALA A 331 -3.96 -26.88 -47.06
C ALA A 331 -4.54 -27.38 -45.72
N LEU A 332 -5.87 -27.27 -45.58
CA LEU A 332 -6.56 -27.59 -44.32
C LEU A 332 -6.78 -29.10 -44.16
N TRP A 333 -6.19 -29.68 -43.11
CA TRP A 333 -6.26 -31.12 -42.83
C TRP A 333 -7.43 -31.45 -41.89
N ASN A 334 -8.49 -32.04 -42.45
CA ASN A 334 -9.77 -32.19 -41.75
C ASN A 334 -9.85 -33.39 -40.78
N THR A 335 -8.80 -33.64 -40.01
CA THR A 335 -8.71 -34.68 -38.98
C THR A 335 -9.02 -34.11 -37.60
N ALA A 336 -10.26 -34.31 -37.15
CA ALA A 336 -10.76 -33.79 -35.88
C ALA A 336 -10.00 -34.36 -34.66
N ALA A 337 -9.44 -33.47 -33.83
CA ALA A 337 -9.29 -33.76 -32.42
C ALA A 337 -10.64 -33.53 -31.72
N PRO A 338 -11.13 -34.45 -30.86
CA PRO A 338 -12.38 -34.25 -30.15
C PRO A 338 -12.27 -33.10 -29.14
N GLU A 339 -13.36 -32.34 -29.00
CA GLU A 339 -13.54 -31.41 -27.89
C GLU A 339 -13.35 -32.16 -26.56
N SER A 340 -12.47 -31.65 -25.69
CA SER A 340 -12.21 -32.27 -24.38
C SER A 340 -12.44 -31.28 -23.25
N TYR A 341 -13.00 -31.80 -22.17
CA TYR A 341 -13.53 -31.04 -21.06
C TYR A 341 -13.20 -31.78 -19.77
N SER A 342 -12.82 -31.06 -18.72
CA SER A 342 -12.52 -31.67 -17.43
C SER A 342 -12.65 -30.67 -16.28
N PHE A 343 -12.82 -31.19 -15.08
CA PHE A 343 -12.64 -30.44 -13.82
C PHE A 343 -11.37 -30.95 -13.11
N PRO A 344 -10.16 -30.60 -13.59
CA PRO A 344 -8.95 -30.95 -12.88
C PRO A 344 -8.87 -30.16 -11.56
N PRO A 345 -8.39 -30.77 -10.46
CA PRO A 345 -8.16 -30.10 -9.17
C PRO A 345 -6.91 -29.19 -9.20
N THR A 346 -6.51 -28.71 -10.39
CA THR A 346 -5.20 -28.10 -10.65
C THR A 346 -4.90 -26.82 -9.86
N PHE A 347 -5.91 -26.15 -9.31
CA PHE A 347 -5.72 -24.94 -8.51
C PHE A 347 -5.05 -25.22 -7.16
N GLU A 348 -5.13 -26.46 -6.67
CA GLU A 348 -4.48 -26.95 -5.44
C GLU A 348 -2.96 -26.65 -5.45
N LYS A 349 -2.29 -26.76 -6.60
CA LYS A 349 -0.85 -26.47 -6.74
C LYS A 349 -0.47 -25.00 -6.66
N SER A 350 -1.40 -24.07 -6.89
CA SER A 350 -1.14 -22.63 -6.82
C SER A 350 -1.40 -22.03 -5.43
N TYR A 351 -2.30 -22.61 -4.64
CA TYR A 351 -2.72 -22.07 -3.33
C TYR A 351 -2.40 -23.00 -2.14
N GLY A 352 -2.21 -24.31 -2.38
CA GLY A 352 -1.99 -25.33 -1.34
C GLY A 352 -0.54 -25.47 -0.84
N ASN A 353 0.42 -24.75 -1.42
CA ASN A 353 1.75 -24.67 -0.83
C ASN A 353 1.69 -23.86 0.47
N LEU A 354 1.99 -24.51 1.59
CA LEU A 354 2.19 -23.84 2.88
C LEU A 354 3.22 -22.71 2.73
N TYR A 355 2.97 -21.61 3.43
CA TYR A 355 3.83 -20.44 3.48
C TYR A 355 4.44 -20.36 4.87
N GLU A 356 5.77 -20.32 4.94
CA GLU A 356 6.48 -20.20 6.21
C GLU A 356 6.50 -18.73 6.63
N THR A 357 5.90 -18.43 7.79
CA THR A 357 5.76 -17.07 8.34
C THR A 357 6.40 -16.97 9.72
N CYS A 358 6.83 -15.76 10.11
CA CYS A 358 7.53 -15.50 11.35
C CYS A 358 6.63 -14.72 12.33
N PHE A 359 6.18 -15.41 13.39
CA PHE A 359 5.40 -14.80 14.47
C PHE A 359 6.32 -14.38 15.63
N ILE A 360 6.23 -13.12 16.05
CA ILE A 360 7.02 -12.56 17.17
C ILE A 360 6.76 -13.39 18.44
N SER A 361 7.81 -13.85 19.12
CA SER A 361 7.71 -14.63 20.37
C SER A 361 8.22 -13.85 21.58
N GLU A 362 9.27 -13.05 21.43
CA GLU A 362 9.81 -12.18 22.47
C GLU A 362 10.29 -10.84 21.89
N ILE A 363 10.06 -9.75 22.64
CA ILE A 363 10.77 -8.47 22.46
C ILE A 363 11.52 -8.18 23.77
N ARG A 364 12.82 -7.86 23.67
CA ARG A 364 13.71 -7.68 24.84
C ARG A 364 14.43 -6.34 24.80
N THR A 365 14.49 -5.65 25.93
CA THR A 365 15.22 -4.38 26.09
C THR A 365 16.26 -4.47 27.22
N ASN A 366 16.90 -3.35 27.55
CA ASN A 366 17.71 -3.18 28.76
C ASN A 366 16.90 -2.98 30.06
N LYS A 367 15.56 -3.05 30.02
CA LYS A 367 14.65 -2.84 31.17
C LYS A 367 13.66 -3.99 31.39
N GLU A 368 13.22 -4.64 30.32
CA GLU A 368 12.03 -5.50 30.31
C GLU A 368 12.06 -6.56 29.19
N ILE A 369 11.15 -7.53 29.32
CA ILE A 369 10.92 -8.64 28.39
C ILE A 369 9.41 -8.67 28.10
N ILE A 370 9.02 -8.80 26.82
CA ILE A 370 7.62 -8.89 26.40
C ILE A 370 7.45 -10.21 25.64
N GLU A 371 6.74 -11.16 26.23
CA GLU A 371 6.49 -12.50 25.67
C GLU A 371 5.12 -12.59 24.99
N PHE A 372 5.07 -13.24 23.83
CA PHE A 372 3.87 -13.42 23.00
C PHE A 372 3.47 -14.90 22.96
N VAL A 373 2.68 -15.32 23.94
CA VAL A 373 2.32 -16.73 24.15
C VAL A 373 1.21 -17.14 23.16
N ARG A 374 1.53 -18.08 22.28
CA ARG A 374 0.59 -18.71 21.33
C ARG A 374 0.32 -20.18 21.68
N TYR A 375 -0.85 -20.67 21.28
CA TYR A 375 -1.24 -22.08 21.39
C TYR A 375 -1.80 -22.58 20.04
N ARG A 376 -1.86 -23.89 19.86
CA ARG A 376 -2.67 -24.51 18.80
C ARG A 376 -4.02 -24.90 19.35
N TYR A 377 -5.08 -24.79 18.55
CA TYR A 377 -6.42 -25.15 19.02
C TYR A 377 -6.51 -26.64 19.38
N ASP A 378 -5.94 -27.49 18.52
CA ASP A 378 -5.75 -28.92 18.73
C ASP A 378 -4.46 -29.41 18.05
N MET A 379 -4.25 -30.74 17.98
CA MET A 379 -3.02 -31.35 17.46
C MET A 379 -2.93 -31.35 15.92
N TYR A 380 -4.05 -31.23 15.22
CA TYR A 380 -4.15 -31.27 13.76
C TYR A 380 -4.37 -29.87 13.15
N SER A 381 -4.96 -28.94 13.91
CA SER A 381 -5.12 -27.54 13.52
C SER A 381 -3.80 -26.87 13.14
N THR A 382 -3.84 -26.13 12.03
CA THR A 382 -2.79 -25.22 11.55
C THR A 382 -2.81 -23.87 12.25
N ASP A 383 -3.76 -23.61 13.15
CA ASP A 383 -3.84 -22.36 13.89
C ASP A 383 -2.75 -22.25 14.95
N TYR A 384 -2.10 -21.08 15.00
CA TYR A 384 -1.11 -20.73 16.01
C TYR A 384 -1.51 -19.37 16.61
N VAL A 385 -2.45 -19.41 17.56
CA VAL A 385 -3.24 -18.23 17.97
C VAL A 385 -2.68 -17.61 19.24
N LEU A 386 -2.62 -16.28 19.29
CA LEU A 386 -2.19 -15.50 20.44
C LEU A 386 -3.15 -15.70 21.62
N ARG A 387 -2.62 -15.89 22.83
CA ARG A 387 -3.42 -15.96 24.06
C ARG A 387 -3.00 -14.97 25.12
N TYR A 388 -1.69 -14.72 25.25
CA TYR A 388 -1.18 -13.75 26.21
C TYR A 388 -0.08 -12.89 25.61
N ILE A 389 -0.09 -11.60 25.94
CA ILE A 389 1.11 -10.75 25.90
C ILE A 389 1.49 -10.49 27.36
N ILE A 390 2.70 -10.88 27.76
CA ILE A 390 3.16 -10.83 29.15
C ILE A 390 4.38 -9.92 29.23
N ILE A 391 4.29 -8.83 29.99
CA ILE A 391 5.38 -7.87 30.20
C ILE A 391 6.03 -8.19 31.55
N LYS A 392 7.35 -8.42 31.53
CA LYS A 392 8.16 -8.82 32.69
C LYS A 392 9.37 -7.91 32.87
N THR A 393 9.90 -7.85 34.10
CA THR A 393 11.27 -7.36 34.33
C THR A 393 12.30 -8.28 33.66
N ILE A 394 13.55 -7.81 33.53
CA ILE A 394 14.68 -8.68 33.18
C ILE A 394 14.90 -9.81 34.22
N SER A 395 14.47 -9.62 35.48
CA SER A 395 14.47 -10.68 36.51
C SER A 395 13.30 -11.68 36.38
N GLY A 396 12.43 -11.54 35.38
CA GLY A 396 11.31 -12.45 35.11
C GLY A 396 10.03 -12.19 35.92
N GLU A 397 9.97 -11.11 36.69
CA GLU A 397 8.79 -10.69 37.46
C GLU A 397 7.70 -10.14 36.52
N GLU A 398 6.53 -10.76 36.48
CA GLU A 398 5.39 -10.32 35.68
C GLU A 398 4.79 -9.02 36.22
N ARG A 399 4.74 -7.99 35.37
CA ARG A 399 4.19 -6.66 35.68
C ARG A 399 2.82 -6.40 35.09
N LYS A 400 2.53 -6.99 33.92
CA LYS A 400 1.30 -6.79 33.17
C LYS A 400 1.03 -7.97 32.25
N ARG A 401 -0.25 -8.31 32.12
CA ARG A 401 -0.75 -9.34 31.21
C ARG A 401 -1.93 -8.81 30.40
N ILE A 402 -1.87 -8.99 29.09
CA ILE A 402 -3.03 -8.88 28.21
C ILE A 402 -3.45 -10.30 27.82
N SER A 403 -4.73 -10.64 27.99
CA SER A 403 -5.31 -11.94 27.67
C SER A 403 -6.32 -11.84 26.53
N PHE A 404 -6.32 -12.81 25.61
CA PHE A 404 -7.18 -12.83 24.42
C PHE A 404 -8.16 -14.02 24.44
N SER A 405 -9.44 -13.73 24.20
CA SER A 405 -10.55 -14.69 24.15
C SER A 405 -11.23 -14.68 22.78
N TYR A 406 -11.63 -15.85 22.31
CA TYR A 406 -12.13 -16.08 20.95
C TYR A 406 -13.37 -16.96 20.97
N ASN A 407 -14.16 -16.84 19.91
CA ASN A 407 -15.31 -17.70 19.68
C ASN A 407 -14.94 -19.20 19.66
N PRO A 408 -15.91 -20.09 19.91
CA PRO A 408 -15.71 -21.53 19.76
C PRO A 408 -15.21 -21.92 18.35
N PRO A 409 -14.47 -23.05 18.23
CA PRO A 409 -13.99 -23.56 16.94
C PRO A 409 -15.16 -24.01 16.06
N GLY A 410 -14.92 -24.13 14.75
CA GLY A 410 -15.92 -24.59 13.79
C GLY A 410 -16.90 -23.51 13.31
N ALA A 411 -16.70 -22.25 13.70
CA ALA A 411 -17.28 -21.09 13.01
C ALA A 411 -16.50 -20.80 11.72
N ASP A 412 -17.15 -20.16 10.73
CA ASP A 412 -16.54 -19.79 9.44
C ASP A 412 -15.24 -18.99 9.62
N HIS A 413 -15.22 -18.09 10.61
CA HIS A 413 -14.06 -17.28 10.99
C HIS A 413 -13.79 -17.35 12.49
N ARG A 414 -12.50 -17.30 12.87
CA ARG A 414 -12.10 -17.02 14.25
C ARG A 414 -12.26 -15.54 14.54
N LEU A 415 -13.10 -15.23 15.52
CA LEU A 415 -13.44 -13.87 15.96
C LEU A 415 -12.97 -13.65 17.40
N LEU A 416 -12.43 -12.47 17.66
CA LEU A 416 -11.98 -12.06 19.00
C LEU A 416 -13.19 -11.63 19.82
N GLU A 417 -13.60 -12.40 20.84
CA GLU A 417 -14.75 -12.06 21.70
C GLU A 417 -14.41 -10.95 22.70
N SER A 418 -13.24 -11.04 23.32
CA SER A 418 -12.80 -10.07 24.33
C SER A 418 -11.29 -10.04 24.51
N ILE A 419 -10.81 -8.92 25.03
CA ILE A 419 -9.47 -8.81 25.62
C ILE A 419 -9.56 -8.30 27.06
N THR A 420 -8.69 -8.81 27.91
CA THR A 420 -8.54 -8.33 29.29
C THR A 420 -7.16 -7.69 29.46
N ILE A 421 -7.14 -6.43 29.91
CA ILE A 421 -5.93 -5.64 30.18
C ILE A 421 -6.03 -5.17 31.64
N ASP A 422 -5.15 -5.63 32.53
CA ASP A 422 -5.10 -5.19 33.94
C ASP A 422 -6.49 -5.24 34.65
N ASN A 423 -7.20 -6.37 34.49
CA ASN A 423 -8.58 -6.63 34.91
C ASN A 423 -9.69 -5.81 34.21
N GLN A 424 -9.35 -4.92 33.27
CA GLN A 424 -10.32 -4.21 32.43
C GLN A 424 -10.66 -5.04 31.19
N VAL A 425 -11.95 -5.35 30.99
CA VAL A 425 -12.42 -6.18 29.87
C VAL A 425 -13.03 -5.31 28.77
N TYR A 426 -12.54 -5.49 27.55
CA TYR A 426 -13.14 -4.98 26.32
C TYR A 426 -13.83 -6.15 25.62
N ASN A 427 -15.08 -5.99 25.20
CA ASN A 427 -15.84 -7.03 24.49
C ASN A 427 -16.19 -6.57 23.08
N PHE A 428 -16.27 -7.51 22.15
CA PHE A 428 -16.48 -7.23 20.73
C PHE A 428 -17.69 -8.01 20.20
N THR A 429 -18.46 -7.37 19.33
CA THR A 429 -19.51 -8.04 18.55
C THR A 429 -19.32 -7.78 17.07
N TYR A 430 -19.83 -8.69 16.24
CA TYR A 430 -19.61 -8.71 14.81
C TYR A 430 -20.95 -8.74 14.07
N TYR A 431 -20.90 -8.48 12.76
CA TYR A 431 -22.00 -8.77 11.85
C TYR A 431 -22.07 -10.26 11.53
N GLU A 432 -23.26 -10.84 11.62
CA GLU A 432 -23.53 -12.22 11.20
C GLU A 432 -23.64 -12.32 9.66
N LEU A 433 -23.60 -13.54 9.11
CA LEU A 433 -24.02 -13.77 7.73
C LEU A 433 -25.51 -13.45 7.58
N PRO A 434 -25.96 -12.78 6.49
CA PRO A 434 -27.38 -12.56 6.25
C PRO A 434 -28.17 -13.85 6.00
N ASP A 435 -28.78 -14.39 7.06
CA ASP A 435 -29.72 -15.50 6.94
C ASP A 435 -30.97 -15.07 6.14
N ASN A 436 -31.37 -15.94 5.21
CA ASN A 436 -32.51 -15.79 4.32
C ASN A 436 -33.48 -16.99 4.44
N GLY A 437 -33.35 -17.82 5.49
CA GLY A 437 -34.23 -18.96 5.75
C GLY A 437 -34.07 -20.12 4.76
N GLN A 438 -32.84 -20.37 4.30
CA GLN A 438 -32.47 -21.46 3.39
C GLN A 438 -31.18 -22.12 3.88
N SER A 439 -30.93 -23.38 3.53
CA SER A 439 -29.59 -23.97 3.66
C SER A 439 -28.69 -23.34 2.59
N GLN A 440 -28.03 -22.23 2.95
CA GLN A 440 -27.23 -21.43 2.03
C GLN A 440 -25.89 -22.10 1.72
N TYR A 441 -25.45 -22.00 0.48
CA TYR A 441 -24.07 -22.25 0.10
C TYR A 441 -23.39 -20.93 -0.27
N LEU A 442 -22.14 -20.79 0.19
CA LEU A 442 -21.39 -19.55 0.17
C LEU A 442 -20.42 -19.53 -1.01
N TYR A 443 -20.21 -18.35 -1.59
CA TYR A 443 -19.20 -18.10 -2.62
C TYR A 443 -18.71 -16.65 -2.53
N SER A 444 -17.78 -16.27 -3.40
CA SER A 444 -17.26 -14.89 -3.47
C SER A 444 -17.87 -14.07 -4.60
N ASP A 445 -18.14 -12.80 -4.32
CA ASP A 445 -18.33 -11.77 -5.35
C ASP A 445 -17.03 -11.49 -6.12
N ILE A 446 -17.08 -10.63 -7.14
CA ILE A 446 -15.91 -10.24 -7.95
C ILE A 446 -14.79 -9.53 -7.18
N TRP A 447 -15.03 -9.13 -5.93
CA TRP A 447 -14.07 -8.44 -5.06
C TRP A 447 -13.54 -9.36 -3.94
N GLY A 448 -14.12 -10.56 -3.77
CA GLY A 448 -13.78 -11.53 -2.75
C GLY A 448 -14.67 -11.52 -1.51
N TYR A 449 -15.75 -10.74 -1.45
CA TYR A 449 -16.67 -10.71 -0.31
C TYR A 449 -17.76 -11.78 -0.43
N TYR A 450 -18.38 -12.11 0.70
CA TYR A 450 -19.40 -13.15 0.81
C TYR A 450 -20.60 -12.93 -0.14
N LYS A 451 -21.06 -14.02 -0.74
CA LYS A 451 -22.31 -14.17 -1.48
C LYS A 451 -23.01 -15.46 -1.04
N VAL A 452 -24.31 -15.51 -1.26
CA VAL A 452 -25.18 -16.63 -0.85
C VAL A 452 -25.97 -17.15 -2.05
N SER A 453 -26.11 -18.47 -2.19
CA SER A 453 -26.91 -19.11 -3.24
C SER A 453 -27.65 -20.34 -2.69
N SER A 454 -28.84 -20.59 -3.21
CA SER A 454 -29.61 -21.82 -3.02
C SER A 454 -29.41 -22.84 -4.16
N GLN A 455 -28.60 -22.51 -5.17
CA GLN A 455 -28.33 -23.37 -6.34
C GLN A 455 -26.93 -23.99 -6.32
N VAL A 456 -25.93 -23.30 -5.76
CA VAL A 456 -24.60 -23.87 -5.48
C VAL A 456 -24.75 -24.98 -4.44
N ASN A 457 -23.91 -26.00 -4.47
CA ASN A 457 -23.64 -26.86 -3.33
C ASN A 457 -22.18 -27.33 -3.35
N SER A 458 -21.69 -27.94 -2.27
CA SER A 458 -20.30 -28.43 -2.16
C SER A 458 -19.94 -29.61 -3.09
N GLN A 459 -20.86 -30.05 -3.95
CA GLN A 459 -20.66 -31.08 -4.96
C GLN A 459 -20.79 -30.53 -6.40
N LEU A 460 -21.06 -29.23 -6.57
CA LEU A 460 -21.29 -28.58 -7.86
C LEU A 460 -20.38 -27.36 -8.04
N ASN A 461 -19.52 -27.43 -9.05
CA ASN A 461 -18.59 -26.37 -9.39
C ASN A 461 -19.34 -25.11 -9.85
N TYR A 462 -18.98 -23.92 -9.36
CA TYR A 462 -19.65 -22.69 -9.77
C TYR A 462 -18.80 -21.83 -10.72
N LEU A 463 -19.43 -21.32 -11.78
CA LEU A 463 -18.84 -20.34 -12.69
C LEU A 463 -19.64 -19.04 -12.69
N ASP A 464 -18.93 -17.93 -12.90
CA ASP A 464 -19.53 -16.62 -13.07
C ASP A 464 -20.46 -16.61 -14.30
N GLU A 465 -21.70 -16.15 -14.13
CA GLU A 465 -22.67 -16.17 -15.22
C GLU A 465 -22.30 -15.28 -16.42
N ARG A 466 -21.35 -14.37 -16.26
CA ARG A 466 -20.82 -13.55 -17.35
C ARG A 466 -20.07 -14.38 -18.39
N TYR A 467 -19.65 -15.61 -18.06
CA TYR A 467 -19.03 -16.56 -19.01
C TYR A 467 -20.05 -17.42 -19.79
N LYS A 468 -21.36 -17.36 -19.47
CA LYS A 468 -22.40 -18.15 -20.15
C LYS A 468 -22.37 -18.04 -21.68
N ASN A 469 -22.01 -16.87 -22.20
CA ASN A 469 -22.10 -16.55 -23.62
C ASN A 469 -20.74 -16.56 -24.34
N ASP A 470 -19.66 -16.91 -23.65
CA ASP A 470 -18.31 -16.99 -24.21
C ASP A 470 -18.28 -18.05 -25.32
N GLU A 471 -17.61 -17.72 -26.44
CA GLU A 471 -17.65 -18.52 -27.66
C GLU A 471 -16.40 -19.41 -27.77
N ILE A 472 -16.63 -20.73 -27.73
CA ILE A 472 -15.62 -21.77 -27.88
C ILE A 472 -15.57 -22.18 -29.35
N GLY A 473 -14.38 -22.13 -29.95
CA GLY A 473 -14.18 -22.52 -31.35
C GLY A 473 -14.33 -24.03 -31.54
N THR A 474 -15.19 -24.47 -32.48
CA THR A 474 -15.33 -25.89 -32.83
C THR A 474 -15.29 -26.07 -34.34
N LEU A 475 -15.05 -27.31 -34.78
CA LEU A 475 -15.02 -27.69 -36.20
C LEU A 475 -16.36 -27.50 -36.93
N SER A 476 -17.43 -27.21 -36.20
CA SER A 476 -18.78 -26.92 -36.72
C SER A 476 -19.19 -25.44 -36.53
N GLY A 477 -18.25 -24.54 -36.20
CA GLY A 477 -18.50 -23.14 -35.83
C GLY A 477 -18.30 -22.87 -34.33
N SER A 478 -18.59 -21.66 -33.86
CA SER A 478 -18.54 -21.37 -32.42
C SER A 478 -19.75 -21.93 -31.68
N LYS A 479 -19.53 -22.43 -30.45
CA LYS A 479 -20.58 -22.79 -29.48
C LYS A 479 -20.45 -21.90 -28.25
N LYS A 480 -21.55 -21.55 -27.60
CA LYS A 480 -21.50 -20.80 -26.34
C LYS A 480 -21.34 -21.75 -25.17
N LEU A 481 -20.55 -21.34 -24.16
CA LEU A 481 -20.22 -22.18 -23.02
C LEU A 481 -21.47 -22.75 -22.30
N LYS A 482 -22.55 -21.97 -22.18
CA LYS A 482 -23.84 -22.45 -21.63
C LYS A 482 -24.53 -23.55 -22.45
N ASP A 483 -24.28 -23.62 -23.77
CA ASP A 483 -25.00 -24.52 -24.69
C ASP A 483 -24.39 -25.94 -24.70
N LEU A 484 -23.32 -26.16 -23.94
CA LEU A 484 -22.69 -27.47 -23.73
C LEU A 484 -23.53 -28.35 -22.78
N SER A 485 -24.58 -28.96 -23.32
CA SER A 485 -25.61 -29.71 -22.60
C SER A 485 -25.12 -30.78 -21.61
N HIS A 486 -23.94 -31.38 -21.83
CA HIS A 486 -23.37 -32.38 -20.91
C HIS A 486 -22.99 -31.82 -19.53
N TRP A 487 -22.65 -30.53 -19.45
CA TRP A 487 -22.07 -29.92 -18.24
C TRP A 487 -23.08 -29.11 -17.40
N GLN A 488 -24.28 -28.85 -17.93
CA GLN A 488 -25.36 -28.14 -17.22
C GLN A 488 -25.83 -28.86 -15.94
N SER A 489 -25.49 -30.14 -15.76
CA SER A 489 -25.77 -30.94 -14.56
C SER A 489 -24.61 -31.01 -13.56
N GLN A 490 -23.42 -30.48 -13.91
CA GLN A 490 -22.20 -30.55 -13.10
C GLN A 490 -21.65 -29.18 -12.68
N MET A 491 -22.18 -28.09 -13.25
CA MET A 491 -21.83 -26.73 -12.85
C MET A 491 -23.05 -25.82 -12.68
N VAL A 492 -22.91 -24.85 -11.78
CA VAL A 492 -23.92 -23.85 -11.44
C VAL A 492 -23.45 -22.47 -11.87
N TRP A 493 -24.35 -21.71 -12.48
CA TRP A 493 -24.08 -20.33 -12.87
C TRP A 493 -24.43 -19.36 -11.75
N VAL A 494 -23.44 -18.62 -11.24
CA VAL A 494 -23.64 -17.64 -10.15
C VAL A 494 -23.47 -16.20 -10.62
N ASN A 495 -24.28 -15.31 -10.07
CA ASN A 495 -24.11 -13.87 -10.25
C ASN A 495 -23.15 -13.33 -9.18
N ARG A 496 -21.91 -13.05 -9.59
CA ARG A 496 -20.85 -12.53 -8.72
C ARG A 496 -20.81 -11.01 -8.66
N GLU A 497 -21.74 -10.31 -9.31
CA GLU A 497 -21.84 -8.87 -9.22
C GLU A 497 -22.27 -8.48 -7.80
N SER A 498 -21.35 -7.83 -7.09
CA SER A 498 -21.59 -7.11 -5.83
C SER A 498 -22.83 -6.21 -5.99
N ASN A 499 -23.86 -6.41 -5.17
CA ASN A 499 -25.15 -5.68 -5.23
C ASN A 499 -25.92 -5.69 -3.87
N ASP A 500 -25.26 -6.11 -2.79
CA ASP A 500 -25.89 -6.61 -1.55
C ASP A 500 -25.06 -6.28 -0.30
N ASN A 501 -25.72 -6.33 0.86
CA ASN A 501 -25.14 -5.97 2.16
C ASN A 501 -24.25 -7.08 2.79
N THR A 502 -23.97 -8.15 2.05
CA THR A 502 -23.15 -9.29 2.51
C THR A 502 -21.67 -8.93 2.70
N SER A 503 -21.20 -7.82 2.11
CA SER A 503 -19.85 -7.27 2.32
C SER A 503 -19.52 -6.91 3.78
N HIS A 504 -20.53 -6.85 4.65
CA HIS A 504 -20.38 -6.61 6.09
C HIS A 504 -20.19 -7.88 6.91
N ALA A 505 -20.39 -9.08 6.35
CA ALA A 505 -20.31 -10.34 7.07
C ALA A 505 -19.00 -10.46 7.88
N PHE A 506 -19.12 -10.95 9.11
CA PHE A 506 -18.04 -11.10 10.09
C PHE A 506 -17.28 -9.82 10.47
N SER A 507 -17.73 -8.63 10.03
CA SER A 507 -17.06 -7.38 10.37
C SER A 507 -17.31 -6.94 11.81
N LEU A 508 -16.32 -6.31 12.45
CA LEU A 508 -16.45 -5.71 13.78
C LEU A 508 -17.58 -4.65 13.80
N LYS A 509 -18.63 -4.94 14.56
CA LYS A 509 -19.84 -4.13 14.71
C LYS A 509 -19.80 -3.23 15.95
N THR A 510 -19.34 -3.73 17.10
CA THR A 510 -19.32 -2.93 18.34
C THR A 510 -18.12 -3.29 19.21
N ILE A 511 -17.50 -2.27 19.81
CA ILE A 511 -16.56 -2.40 20.92
C ILE A 511 -17.27 -1.92 22.18
N PHE A 512 -17.38 -2.77 23.20
CA PHE A 512 -17.83 -2.39 24.53
C PHE A 512 -16.62 -2.11 25.43
N TYR A 513 -16.64 -0.98 26.12
CA TYR A 513 -15.53 -0.50 26.94
C TYR A 513 -15.67 -0.87 28.42
N PRO A 514 -14.56 -0.98 29.17
CA PRO A 514 -14.57 -1.20 30.62
C PRO A 514 -15.37 -0.18 31.44
N THR A 515 -15.68 1.00 30.87
CA THR A 515 -16.53 2.05 31.47
C THR A 515 -18.02 1.75 31.42
N GLY A 516 -18.44 0.67 30.77
CA GLY A 516 -19.85 0.44 30.38
C GLY A 516 -20.30 1.28 29.18
N GLY A 517 -19.38 2.01 28.56
CA GLY A 517 -19.59 2.68 27.26
C GLY A 517 -19.43 1.71 26.08
N TYR A 518 -19.67 2.20 24.87
CA TYR A 518 -19.43 1.47 23.63
C TYR A 518 -19.12 2.40 22.44
N THR A 519 -18.51 1.84 21.39
CA THR A 519 -18.52 2.40 20.03
C THR A 519 -19.11 1.37 19.07
N GLU A 520 -20.20 1.73 18.39
CA GLU A 520 -20.83 0.94 17.31
C GLU A 520 -20.44 1.50 15.94
N TYR A 521 -20.03 0.61 15.03
CA TYR A 521 -19.64 0.89 13.66
C TYR A 521 -20.72 0.35 12.72
N ILE A 522 -21.48 1.25 12.10
CA ILE A 522 -22.53 0.93 11.14
C ILE A 522 -21.97 1.18 9.75
N TYR A 523 -21.81 0.13 8.95
CA TYR A 523 -21.30 0.20 7.58
C TYR A 523 -22.42 0.33 6.54
N GLU A 524 -22.03 0.61 5.31
CA GLU A 524 -22.80 0.38 4.08
C GLU A 524 -21.85 -0.04 2.96
N PRO A 525 -22.31 -0.72 1.89
CA PRO A 525 -21.45 -1.06 0.76
C PRO A 525 -20.88 0.20 0.10
N ASN A 526 -19.68 0.10 -0.45
CA ASN A 526 -19.16 1.13 -1.34
C ASN A 526 -20.04 1.28 -2.61
N GLN A 527 -19.92 2.39 -3.34
CA GLN A 527 -20.68 2.60 -4.58
C GLN A 527 -19.89 3.42 -5.60
N TYR A 528 -20.05 3.09 -6.89
CA TYR A 528 -19.37 3.79 -7.99
C TYR A 528 -20.14 3.76 -9.31
N GLU A 529 -19.90 4.76 -10.16
CA GLU A 529 -20.42 4.83 -11.53
C GLU A 529 -19.55 3.97 -12.48
N ASP A 530 -20.15 3.04 -13.22
CA ASP A 530 -19.45 2.18 -14.20
C ASP A 530 -19.24 2.90 -15.54
N TRP A 531 -18.08 3.54 -15.69
CA TRP A 531 -17.70 4.28 -16.90
C TRP A 531 -17.41 3.39 -18.11
N SER A 532 -17.40 2.05 -17.98
CA SER A 532 -17.22 1.16 -19.13
C SER A 532 -18.47 1.02 -20.01
N LYS A 533 -19.63 1.52 -19.54
CA LYS A 533 -20.91 1.40 -20.24
C LYS A 533 -21.52 2.77 -20.59
N PRO A 534 -22.18 2.93 -21.77
CA PRO A 534 -22.79 4.20 -22.17
C PRO A 534 -23.84 4.73 -21.19
N GLU A 535 -24.60 3.84 -20.55
CA GLU A 535 -25.67 4.16 -19.60
C GLU A 535 -25.19 4.40 -18.16
N ARG A 536 -23.88 4.22 -17.90
CA ARG A 536 -23.20 4.53 -16.64
C ARG A 536 -23.94 4.10 -15.36
N PRO A 537 -24.25 2.81 -15.18
CA PRO A 537 -24.96 2.35 -14.00
C PRO A 537 -24.14 2.56 -12.73
N VAL A 538 -24.81 2.97 -11.64
CA VAL A 538 -24.20 2.96 -10.30
C VAL A 538 -24.22 1.53 -9.76
N ILE A 539 -23.05 1.03 -9.40
CA ILE A 539 -22.80 -0.30 -8.83
C ILE A 539 -22.71 -0.17 -7.31
N ILE A 540 -23.31 -1.12 -6.58
CA ILE A 540 -23.29 -1.18 -5.11
C ILE A 540 -22.37 -2.33 -4.67
N GLY A 541 -21.17 -2.03 -4.20
CA GLY A 541 -20.19 -3.03 -3.80
C GLY A 541 -18.75 -2.51 -3.80
N ALA A 542 -17.78 -3.42 -3.90
CA ALA A 542 -16.35 -3.18 -3.62
C ALA A 542 -16.06 -3.02 -2.12
N GLY A 543 -16.49 -4.01 -1.34
CA GLY A 543 -16.39 -3.99 0.13
C GLY A 543 -17.26 -2.90 0.75
N GLN A 544 -16.83 -2.41 1.92
CA GLN A 544 -17.62 -1.52 2.75
C GLN A 544 -16.98 -0.16 3.03
N ARG A 545 -17.81 0.77 3.48
CA ARG A 545 -17.43 2.08 4.06
C ARG A 545 -18.27 2.35 5.32
N ILE A 546 -17.76 3.16 6.23
CA ILE A 546 -18.50 3.55 7.44
C ILE A 546 -19.65 4.50 7.08
N LYS A 547 -20.89 4.12 7.41
CA LYS A 547 -22.10 4.94 7.25
C LYS A 547 -22.30 5.86 8.45
N LYS A 548 -22.09 5.31 9.65
CA LYS A 548 -22.32 5.97 10.93
C LYS A 548 -21.47 5.34 12.04
N ILE A 549 -20.92 6.16 12.92
CA ILE A 549 -20.32 5.73 14.19
C ILE A 549 -21.20 6.26 15.33
N ILE A 550 -21.50 5.41 16.31
CA ILE A 550 -22.16 5.80 17.56
C ILE A 550 -21.19 5.56 18.70
N SER A 551 -20.89 6.58 19.51
CA SER A 551 -20.00 6.46 20.66
C SER A 551 -20.68 6.95 21.92
N LYS A 552 -20.69 6.11 22.96
CA LYS A 552 -21.26 6.39 24.28
C LYS A 552 -20.20 6.11 25.34
N THR A 553 -19.93 7.09 26.21
CA THR A 553 -18.79 7.02 27.15
C THR A 553 -19.02 6.07 28.32
N ASP A 554 -20.26 5.96 28.77
CA ASP A 554 -20.71 5.26 29.98
C ASP A 554 -22.23 5.03 29.90
N ASN A 555 -22.86 4.53 30.98
CA ASN A 555 -24.29 4.24 30.99
C ASN A 555 -25.21 5.48 31.09
N ALA A 556 -24.78 6.58 31.69
CA ALA A 556 -25.58 7.79 31.93
C ALA A 556 -25.46 8.83 30.80
N SER A 557 -24.33 8.89 30.12
CA SER A 557 -24.07 9.86 29.05
C SER A 557 -24.90 9.60 27.78
N LYS A 558 -25.21 10.67 27.04
CA LYS A 558 -25.84 10.58 25.71
C LYS A 558 -24.87 9.94 24.69
N PRO A 559 -25.37 9.25 23.66
CA PRO A 559 -24.55 8.79 22.54
C PRO A 559 -24.23 9.96 21.59
N ILE A 560 -22.94 10.15 21.31
CA ILE A 560 -22.46 11.00 20.22
C ILE A 560 -22.61 10.19 18.93
N THR A 561 -23.25 10.77 17.90
CA THR A 561 -23.39 10.15 16.58
C THR A 561 -22.63 10.95 15.54
N THR A 562 -21.77 10.27 14.78
CA THR A 562 -21.14 10.81 13.56
C THR A 562 -21.71 10.08 12.35
N VAL A 563 -22.31 10.80 11.41
CA VAL A 563 -22.86 10.25 10.15
C VAL A 563 -22.01 10.71 8.98
N PHE A 564 -21.68 9.77 8.10
CA PHE A 564 -20.88 10.00 6.91
C PHE A 564 -21.76 9.97 5.66
N LYS A 565 -21.43 10.83 4.70
CA LYS A 565 -22.09 10.97 3.41
C LYS A 565 -21.03 11.13 2.34
N TYR A 566 -21.17 10.41 1.22
CA TYR A 566 -20.12 10.22 0.23
C TYR A 566 -20.55 10.72 -1.15
N GLY A 567 -19.57 11.08 -1.97
CA GLY A 567 -19.79 11.54 -3.35
C GLY A 567 -20.20 13.01 -3.43
N GLU A 568 -20.18 13.55 -4.64
CA GLU A 568 -20.46 14.97 -4.88
C GLU A 568 -21.91 15.31 -4.55
N ASN A 569 -22.10 16.38 -3.77
CA ASN A 569 -23.39 16.77 -3.22
C ASN A 569 -24.10 15.63 -2.44
N GLU A 570 -23.33 14.72 -1.85
CA GLU A 570 -23.82 13.59 -1.04
C GLU A 570 -24.58 12.52 -1.87
N CYS A 571 -24.27 12.41 -3.19
CA CYS A 571 -24.92 11.50 -4.14
C CYS A 571 -24.78 9.99 -3.84
N GLY A 572 -23.83 9.61 -2.98
CA GLY A 572 -23.63 8.24 -2.51
C GLY A 572 -22.58 7.42 -3.26
N TYR A 573 -22.03 7.88 -4.40
CA TYR A 573 -21.11 7.10 -5.24
C TYR A 573 -19.85 7.87 -5.67
N SER A 574 -18.87 7.16 -6.22
CA SER A 574 -17.63 7.71 -6.81
C SER A 574 -17.57 7.59 -8.33
N TYR A 575 -16.83 8.51 -8.96
CA TYR A 575 -16.52 8.53 -10.40
C TYR A 575 -15.28 7.66 -10.70
N MET A 576 -15.47 6.35 -10.86
CA MET A 576 -14.35 5.41 -11.09
C MET A 576 -13.95 5.30 -12.56
N ASN A 577 -13.16 6.28 -13.03
CA ASN A 577 -12.47 6.25 -14.32
C ASN A 577 -11.23 5.31 -14.34
N GLN A 578 -11.14 4.34 -13.41
CA GLN A 578 -9.94 3.50 -13.18
C GLN A 578 -10.20 1.98 -13.21
N LEU A 579 -11.41 1.52 -13.52
CA LEU A 579 -11.74 0.09 -13.56
C LEU A 579 -12.60 -0.25 -14.79
N ASN A 580 -11.93 -0.68 -15.86
CA ASN A 580 -12.57 -1.07 -17.10
C ASN A 580 -13.27 -2.45 -16.94
N ARG A 581 -14.54 -2.44 -16.49
CA ARG A 581 -15.29 -3.65 -16.09
C ARG A 581 -15.41 -4.71 -17.17
N SER A 582 -15.47 -4.35 -18.45
CA SER A 582 -15.47 -5.33 -19.55
C SER A 582 -14.16 -6.12 -19.65
N LYS A 583 -13.04 -5.57 -19.13
CA LYS A 583 -11.70 -6.21 -19.14
C LYS A 583 -11.38 -6.96 -17.85
N ILE A 584 -12.11 -6.67 -16.76
CA ILE A 584 -12.12 -7.49 -15.52
C ILE A 584 -12.64 -8.91 -15.80
N HIS A 585 -13.47 -9.08 -16.83
CA HIS A 585 -14.05 -10.35 -17.28
C HIS A 585 -12.99 -11.46 -17.43
N HIS A 586 -11.83 -11.20 -18.03
CA HIS A 586 -10.80 -12.23 -18.25
C HIS A 586 -9.93 -12.58 -17.00
N ASN A 587 -10.23 -12.08 -15.79
CA ASN A 587 -9.40 -12.34 -14.58
C ASN A 587 -9.50 -13.77 -14.00
N TYR A 588 -10.64 -14.43 -14.20
CA TYR A 588 -10.92 -15.80 -13.74
C TYR A 588 -10.82 -16.84 -14.87
N VAL A 589 -10.30 -16.43 -16.03
CA VAL A 589 -10.03 -17.30 -17.18
C VAL A 589 -8.54 -17.25 -17.49
N LYS A 590 -7.89 -18.38 -17.74
CA LYS A 590 -6.53 -18.44 -18.31
C LYS A 590 -6.52 -19.33 -19.54
N GLU A 591 -6.25 -18.72 -20.69
CA GLU A 591 -6.05 -19.42 -21.95
C GLU A 591 -4.57 -19.81 -22.12
N HIS A 592 -4.34 -20.90 -22.85
CA HIS A 592 -3.04 -21.35 -23.32
C HIS A 592 -3.22 -22.03 -24.68
N HIS A 593 -2.35 -21.72 -25.64
CA HIS A 593 -2.38 -22.32 -26.97
C HIS A 593 -1.25 -23.35 -27.14
N THR A 594 -1.50 -24.47 -27.79
CA THR A 594 -0.50 -25.53 -28.00
C THR A 594 -0.49 -25.90 -29.48
N ILE A 595 0.63 -25.65 -30.17
CA ILE A 595 0.87 -26.25 -31.49
C ILE A 595 1.39 -27.66 -31.29
N ASN A 596 0.63 -28.64 -31.78
CA ASN A 596 1.08 -30.02 -31.91
C ASN A 596 1.67 -30.17 -33.31
N VAL A 597 2.90 -30.69 -33.45
CA VAL A 597 3.53 -30.93 -34.77
C VAL A 597 3.78 -32.42 -35.02
N GLU A 598 3.00 -32.96 -35.95
CA GLU A 598 2.95 -34.39 -36.29
C GLU A 598 3.55 -34.62 -37.70
N THR A 599 4.56 -35.47 -37.79
CA THR A 599 5.24 -35.83 -39.06
C THR A 599 4.55 -37.00 -39.77
N VAL A 600 4.22 -36.86 -41.05
CA VAL A 600 3.68 -37.95 -41.87
C VAL A 600 4.49 -38.08 -43.17
N GLY A 601 5.48 -38.97 -43.15
CA GLY A 601 6.44 -39.11 -44.25
C GLY A 601 7.42 -37.93 -44.28
N ILE A 602 7.37 -37.12 -45.32
CA ILE A 602 8.19 -35.89 -45.48
C ILE A 602 7.41 -34.59 -45.19
N ALA A 603 6.10 -34.68 -44.97
CA ALA A 603 5.23 -33.54 -44.68
C ALA A 603 5.00 -33.38 -43.17
N TYR A 604 4.73 -32.14 -42.75
CA TYR A 604 4.51 -31.75 -41.36
C TYR A 604 3.11 -31.19 -41.21
N HIS A 605 2.35 -31.72 -40.24
CA HIS A 605 1.04 -31.20 -39.89
C HIS A 605 1.11 -30.42 -38.58
N GLN A 606 0.54 -29.22 -38.57
CA GLN A 606 0.41 -28.40 -37.38
C GLN A 606 -1.04 -28.38 -36.93
N ARG A 607 -1.32 -28.74 -35.66
CA ARG A 607 -2.63 -28.61 -35.01
C ARG A 607 -2.55 -27.60 -33.87
N ILE A 608 -3.21 -26.47 -34.02
CA ILE A 608 -3.38 -25.48 -32.95
C ILE A 608 -4.54 -25.89 -32.05
N THR A 609 -4.24 -26.12 -30.78
CA THR A 609 -5.20 -26.43 -29.71
C THR A 609 -5.25 -25.26 -28.72
N THR A 610 -6.42 -24.76 -28.38
CA THR A 610 -6.62 -23.76 -27.31
C THR A 610 -7.22 -24.44 -26.08
N THR A 611 -6.61 -24.21 -24.92
CA THR A 611 -7.11 -24.64 -23.62
C THR A 611 -7.48 -23.43 -22.77
N ALA A 612 -8.76 -23.23 -22.51
CA ALA A 612 -9.31 -22.19 -21.64
C ALA A 612 -9.66 -22.77 -20.27
N ASN A 613 -9.07 -22.20 -19.21
CA ASN A 613 -9.26 -22.63 -17.83
C ASN A 613 -10.09 -21.57 -17.08
N TYR A 614 -11.35 -21.87 -16.81
CA TYR A 614 -12.27 -21.04 -16.04
C TYR A 614 -12.19 -21.41 -14.54
N SER A 615 -12.29 -20.43 -13.65
CA SER A 615 -12.09 -20.64 -12.20
C SER A 615 -13.12 -19.90 -11.35
N SER A 616 -13.45 -20.47 -10.19
CA SER A 616 -14.11 -19.76 -9.09
C SER A 616 -13.20 -18.66 -8.49
N ARG A 617 -11.88 -18.80 -8.60
CA ARG A 617 -10.87 -17.97 -7.92
C ARG A 617 -10.01 -17.16 -8.90
N LYS A 618 -9.66 -15.93 -8.50
CA LYS A 618 -8.84 -14.99 -9.29
C LYS A 618 -7.40 -15.51 -9.39
N SER A 619 -6.73 -15.28 -10.51
CA SER A 619 -5.33 -15.73 -10.71
C SER A 619 -4.32 -14.82 -10.00
N PHE A 620 -3.32 -15.40 -9.32
CA PHE A 620 -2.19 -14.67 -8.70
C PHE A 620 -1.41 -13.78 -9.70
N GLU A 621 -1.36 -14.20 -10.97
CA GLU A 621 -0.70 -13.49 -12.08
C GLU A 621 -1.41 -12.19 -12.51
N SER A 622 -2.60 -11.90 -11.97
CA SER A 622 -3.36 -10.72 -12.37
C SER A 622 -2.71 -9.42 -11.87
N ASP A 623 -2.42 -8.48 -12.78
CA ASP A 623 -1.85 -7.17 -12.45
C ASP A 623 -2.79 -6.29 -11.58
N LEU A 624 -4.02 -6.77 -11.36
CA LEU A 624 -5.06 -6.20 -10.50
C LEU A 624 -4.91 -6.57 -9.00
N ASN A 625 -3.69 -6.87 -8.54
CA ASN A 625 -3.29 -6.59 -7.16
C ASN A 625 -3.16 -5.07 -6.89
N ALA A 626 -3.28 -4.24 -7.94
CA ALA A 626 -3.48 -2.81 -7.87
C ALA A 626 -4.95 -2.40 -8.17
N GLU A 627 -5.94 -3.17 -7.71
CA GLU A 627 -7.34 -2.70 -7.66
C GLU A 627 -7.41 -1.44 -6.77
N PRO A 628 -7.79 -0.26 -7.31
CA PRO A 628 -7.87 0.95 -6.51
C PRO A 628 -9.07 0.84 -5.56
N GLY A 629 -8.82 0.85 -4.26
CA GLY A 629 -9.88 0.97 -3.26
C GLY A 629 -10.68 2.26 -3.49
N ILE A 630 -12.01 2.19 -3.35
CA ILE A 630 -12.92 3.26 -3.78
C ILE A 630 -12.58 4.58 -3.09
N VAL A 631 -12.33 5.63 -3.87
CA VAL A 631 -12.02 6.99 -3.40
C VAL A 631 -13.15 7.95 -3.77
N TYR A 632 -13.67 8.72 -2.82
CA TYR A 632 -14.71 9.73 -3.01
C TYR A 632 -14.10 11.14 -3.06
N SER A 633 -14.47 11.93 -4.08
CA SER A 633 -14.01 13.32 -4.26
C SER A 633 -14.59 14.29 -3.22
N GLN A 634 -15.72 13.95 -2.61
CA GLN A 634 -16.35 14.69 -1.53
C GLN A 634 -16.85 13.74 -0.44
N VAL A 635 -16.68 14.13 0.82
CA VAL A 635 -17.22 13.44 2.00
C VAL A 635 -17.75 14.48 2.98
N ALA A 636 -18.97 14.28 3.49
CA ALA A 636 -19.58 15.13 4.52
C ALA A 636 -19.79 14.33 5.81
N LYS A 637 -19.24 14.86 6.91
CA LYS A 637 -19.27 14.30 8.26
C LYS A 637 -20.17 15.17 9.14
N TYR A 638 -21.34 14.65 9.47
CA TYR A 638 -22.35 15.30 10.33
C TYR A 638 -22.20 14.81 11.77
N GLN A 639 -22.23 15.70 12.75
CA GLN A 639 -22.15 15.34 14.18
C GLN A 639 -23.46 15.66 14.91
N TYR A 640 -23.77 14.82 15.92
CA TYR A 640 -24.99 14.91 16.73
C TYR A 640 -24.72 14.53 18.19
N ASP A 641 -25.32 15.26 19.13
CA ASP A 641 -25.45 14.86 20.55
C ASP A 641 -26.84 14.25 20.79
N GLY A 642 -26.92 12.92 20.82
CA GLY A 642 -28.18 12.19 20.74
C GLY A 642 -28.91 12.50 19.43
N ASN A 643 -29.87 13.42 19.50
CA ASN A 643 -30.66 13.91 18.36
C ASN A 643 -30.37 15.38 17.99
N GLU A 644 -29.63 16.16 18.79
CA GLU A 644 -29.31 17.55 18.45
C GLU A 644 -28.16 17.57 17.43
N HIS A 645 -28.37 18.22 16.28
CA HIS A 645 -27.32 18.42 15.28
C HIS A 645 -26.31 19.47 15.75
N LEU A 646 -25.02 19.15 15.73
CA LEU A 646 -23.94 20.03 16.17
C LEU A 646 -23.33 20.85 15.02
N GLY A 647 -23.49 20.39 13.78
CA GLY A 647 -22.87 20.95 12.58
C GLY A 647 -22.26 19.86 11.69
N LYS A 648 -21.61 20.26 10.60
CA LYS A 648 -20.96 19.32 9.66
C LYS A 648 -19.62 19.82 9.13
N THR A 649 -18.70 18.89 8.88
CA THR A 649 -17.50 19.14 8.08
C THR A 649 -17.65 18.51 6.70
N VAL A 650 -17.31 19.23 5.64
CA VAL A 650 -17.27 18.72 4.27
C VAL A 650 -15.82 18.76 3.77
N SER A 651 -15.26 17.58 3.54
CA SER A 651 -13.93 17.32 3.03
C SER A 651 -13.98 17.09 1.52
N TYR A 652 -12.99 17.61 0.79
CA TYR A 652 -12.85 17.48 -0.66
C TYR A 652 -11.47 16.95 -1.00
N TYR A 653 -11.40 15.94 -1.87
CA TYR A 653 -10.21 15.17 -2.16
C TYR A 653 -9.84 15.18 -3.64
N ASN A 654 -8.55 15.27 -3.92
CA ASN A 654 -8.01 15.08 -5.25
C ASN A 654 -8.05 13.59 -5.63
N VAL A 655 -8.98 13.22 -6.51
CA VAL A 655 -9.09 11.85 -7.04
C VAL A 655 -8.37 11.80 -8.38
N ASP A 656 -7.47 10.83 -8.56
CA ASP A 656 -6.60 10.81 -9.73
C ASP A 656 -7.35 10.44 -11.00
N SER A 657 -7.11 11.17 -12.10
CA SER A 657 -8.03 11.25 -13.24
C SER A 657 -8.12 10.00 -14.13
N GLY A 658 -7.33 8.97 -13.84
CA GLY A 658 -7.25 7.72 -14.59
C GLY A 658 -5.86 7.09 -14.44
N LEU A 659 -5.78 5.76 -14.34
CA LEU A 659 -4.53 5.05 -14.56
C LEU A 659 -4.34 4.86 -16.08
N PRO A 660 -3.17 5.20 -16.66
CA PRO A 660 -2.90 4.91 -18.06
C PRO A 660 -2.96 3.41 -18.34
N TYR A 661 -3.74 3.02 -19.33
CA TYR A 661 -3.81 1.65 -19.81
C TYR A 661 -2.94 1.49 -21.06
N GLY A 662 -2.22 0.38 -21.15
CA GLY A 662 -1.58 -0.11 -22.38
C GLY A 662 -2.29 -1.36 -22.86
N THR A 663 -2.43 -1.53 -24.18
CA THR A 663 -2.76 -2.83 -24.78
C THR A 663 -1.52 -3.72 -24.78
N SER A 664 -1.71 -5.03 -24.63
CA SER A 664 -0.64 -6.01 -24.84
C SER A 664 -0.17 -5.97 -26.30
N GLN A 665 1.14 -6.03 -26.51
CA GLN A 665 1.71 -6.28 -27.83
C GLN A 665 1.96 -7.79 -27.99
N TYR A 666 1.72 -8.34 -29.18
CA TYR A 666 2.00 -9.73 -29.49
C TYR A 666 3.09 -9.80 -30.56
N SER A 667 3.89 -10.86 -30.52
CA SER A 667 4.83 -11.20 -31.61
C SER A 667 4.26 -12.21 -32.62
N CYS A 668 2.95 -12.46 -32.58
CA CYS A 668 2.27 -13.20 -33.63
C CYS A 668 2.08 -12.32 -34.87
N GLY A 669 2.51 -12.79 -36.04
CA GLY A 669 2.57 -12.02 -37.27
C GLY A 669 1.73 -12.59 -38.40
N SER A 670 0.51 -13.03 -38.07
CA SER A 670 -0.57 -13.39 -38.99
C SER A 670 -1.89 -12.78 -38.49
N ASN A 671 -2.83 -12.52 -39.41
CA ASN A 671 -4.14 -11.92 -39.10
C ASN A 671 -5.12 -12.92 -38.43
N ASN A 672 -4.64 -13.78 -37.54
CA ASN A 672 -5.42 -14.82 -36.89
C ASN A 672 -6.27 -14.25 -35.74
N SER A 673 -7.52 -13.90 -36.06
CA SER A 673 -8.55 -13.41 -35.13
C SER A 673 -9.01 -14.43 -34.07
N HIS A 674 -8.30 -15.54 -33.92
CA HIS A 674 -8.59 -16.63 -33.01
C HIS A 674 -7.95 -16.46 -31.61
N PHE A 675 -7.15 -15.41 -31.41
CA PHE A 675 -6.44 -15.13 -30.16
C PHE A 675 -7.03 -13.95 -29.37
N ASN A 676 -8.17 -13.40 -29.80
CA ASN A 676 -8.72 -12.14 -29.27
C ASN A 676 -9.03 -12.13 -27.75
N HIS A 677 -9.18 -13.29 -27.10
CA HIS A 677 -9.40 -13.39 -25.65
C HIS A 677 -8.12 -13.23 -24.81
N SER A 678 -6.93 -13.20 -25.44
CA SER A 678 -5.69 -12.85 -24.75
C SER A 678 -5.54 -11.35 -24.47
N ASP A 679 -6.42 -10.49 -25.03
CA ASP A 679 -6.39 -9.03 -24.87
C ASP A 679 -6.63 -8.61 -23.41
N ARG A 680 -5.51 -8.40 -22.73
CA ARG A 680 -5.43 -7.97 -21.33
C ARG A 680 -4.72 -6.63 -21.28
N ASP A 681 -5.49 -5.56 -21.47
CA ASP A 681 -5.07 -4.23 -21.08
C ASP A 681 -4.60 -4.23 -19.62
N TYR A 682 -3.48 -3.57 -19.39
CA TYR A 682 -2.81 -3.48 -18.11
C TYR A 682 -2.51 -2.02 -17.81
N VAL A 683 -2.25 -1.70 -16.53
CA VAL A 683 -1.84 -0.36 -16.15
C VAL A 683 -0.40 -0.14 -16.61
N SER A 684 -0.21 0.69 -17.64
CA SER A 684 1.08 0.99 -18.25
C SER A 684 1.84 2.12 -17.52
N THR A 685 1.24 2.75 -16.51
CA THR A 685 1.95 3.71 -15.66
C THR A 685 1.40 3.72 -14.23
N TYR A 686 2.29 3.49 -13.26
CA TYR A 686 1.97 3.58 -11.83
C TYR A 686 2.64 4.80 -11.20
N TYR A 687 1.86 5.69 -10.59
CA TYR A 687 2.38 6.82 -9.82
C TYR A 687 2.71 6.39 -8.39
N MET A 688 3.90 5.81 -8.20
CA MET A 688 4.35 5.30 -6.90
C MET A 688 4.30 6.38 -5.82
N GLY A 689 3.56 6.10 -4.76
CA GLY A 689 3.40 6.98 -3.59
C GLY A 689 2.32 8.07 -3.75
N LYS A 690 1.70 8.20 -4.93
CA LYS A 690 0.58 9.11 -5.14
C LYS A 690 -0.66 8.54 -4.46
N LYS A 691 -1.25 9.31 -3.55
CA LYS A 691 -2.51 9.02 -2.85
C LYS A 691 -3.45 10.21 -3.02
N ALA A 692 -4.74 9.97 -2.86
CA ALA A 692 -5.70 11.06 -2.75
C ALA A 692 -5.33 11.97 -1.57
N PHE A 693 -5.24 13.27 -1.82
CA PHE A 693 -4.92 14.28 -0.81
C PHE A 693 -6.09 15.26 -0.64
N MET A 694 -6.19 15.85 0.54
CA MET A 694 -7.18 16.90 0.81
C MET A 694 -6.89 18.12 -0.07
N ASP A 695 -7.89 18.58 -0.82
CA ASP A 695 -7.86 19.85 -1.58
C ASP A 695 -8.55 20.97 -0.80
N SER A 696 -9.64 20.68 -0.08
CA SER A 696 -10.28 21.66 0.81
C SER A 696 -11.14 21.04 1.90
N THR A 697 -11.35 21.77 2.99
CA THR A 697 -12.36 21.48 4.01
C THR A 697 -13.29 22.68 4.21
N LYS A 698 -14.53 22.41 4.62
CA LYS A 698 -15.54 23.42 4.99
C LYS A 698 -16.25 22.97 6.26
N VAL A 699 -16.16 23.74 7.33
CA VAL A 699 -16.82 23.46 8.62
C VAL A 699 -18.03 24.38 8.74
N TYR A 700 -19.17 23.79 9.07
CA TYR A 700 -20.47 24.44 9.19
C TYR A 700 -21.02 24.26 10.60
N ASP A 701 -21.65 25.29 11.15
CA ASP A 701 -22.36 25.24 12.43
C ASP A 701 -23.68 24.45 12.34
N ARG A 702 -24.35 24.24 13.50
CA ARG A 702 -25.67 23.59 13.59
C ARG A 702 -26.80 24.29 12.80
N THR A 703 -26.61 25.55 12.41
CA THR A 703 -27.49 26.33 11.55
C THR A 703 -27.06 26.33 10.07
N ASN A 704 -26.09 25.50 9.71
CA ASN A 704 -25.52 25.34 8.38
C ASN A 704 -24.84 26.62 7.82
N ASN A 705 -24.40 27.55 8.69
CA ASN A 705 -23.51 28.64 8.28
C ASN A 705 -22.07 28.14 8.19
N LEU A 706 -21.33 28.61 7.19
CA LEU A 706 -19.90 28.30 7.04
C LEU A 706 -19.09 29.09 8.09
N ILE A 707 -18.49 28.39 9.05
CA ILE A 707 -17.67 29.00 10.12
C ILE A 707 -16.16 28.94 9.86
N GLN A 708 -15.70 27.92 9.13
CA GLN A 708 -14.31 27.81 8.69
C GLN A 708 -14.23 27.15 7.31
N LYS A 709 -13.29 27.62 6.48
CA LYS A 709 -12.91 27.00 5.21
C LYS A 709 -11.40 26.87 5.17
N GLU A 710 -10.90 25.74 4.70
CA GLU A 710 -9.48 25.56 4.42
C GLU A 710 -9.28 25.13 2.97
N LEU A 711 -8.24 25.66 2.33
CA LEU A 711 -7.76 25.25 1.01
C LEU A 711 -6.33 24.73 1.15
N TYR A 712 -6.05 23.61 0.50
CA TYR A 712 -4.77 22.93 0.52
C TYR A 712 -4.23 22.88 -0.92
N LYS A 713 -2.95 23.21 -1.11
CA LYS A 713 -2.29 23.09 -2.41
C LYS A 713 -1.05 22.23 -2.28
N HIS A 714 -1.04 21.12 -3.00
CA HIS A 714 0.09 20.22 -3.06
C HIS A 714 0.88 20.43 -4.37
N SER A 715 2.20 20.29 -4.31
CA SER A 715 3.05 20.14 -5.50
C SER A 715 3.60 18.72 -5.56
N TRP A 716 3.39 18.03 -6.69
CA TRP A 716 4.02 16.75 -6.94
C TRP A 716 5.49 16.94 -7.32
N ASN A 717 6.41 16.53 -6.45
CA ASN A 717 7.84 16.55 -6.75
C ASN A 717 8.27 15.20 -7.34
N SER A 718 8.39 15.14 -8.67
CA SER A 718 8.79 13.95 -9.45
C SER A 718 10.30 13.85 -9.72
N SER A 719 11.13 14.71 -9.10
CA SER A 719 12.56 14.88 -9.46
C SER A 719 13.50 13.73 -9.06
N SER A 720 13.03 12.47 -9.06
CA SER A 720 13.80 11.33 -8.51
C SER A 720 13.58 9.96 -9.15
N GLY A 721 12.97 9.90 -10.35
CA GLY A 721 13.15 8.76 -11.28
C GLY A 721 11.87 8.15 -11.88
N THR A 722 12.01 7.69 -13.12
CA THR A 722 11.14 6.69 -13.77
C THR A 722 11.85 5.34 -13.78
N PHE A 723 11.12 4.26 -13.53
CA PHE A 723 11.64 2.89 -13.58
C PHE A 723 10.79 2.07 -14.54
N ASN A 724 11.35 1.73 -15.70
CA ASN A 724 10.66 1.02 -16.77
C ASN A 724 10.77 -0.50 -16.57
N GLY A 725 9.77 -1.24 -17.05
CA GLY A 725 9.75 -2.71 -17.02
C GLY A 725 9.00 -3.29 -18.22
N VAL A 726 9.31 -4.54 -18.56
CA VAL A 726 8.79 -5.30 -19.71
C VAL A 726 8.43 -6.70 -19.20
N ARG A 727 7.14 -7.07 -19.14
CA ARG A 727 6.75 -8.47 -18.92
C ARG A 727 6.58 -9.11 -20.29
N ALA A 728 7.36 -10.15 -20.55
CA ALA A 728 7.05 -11.14 -21.56
C ALA A 728 6.35 -12.33 -20.85
N SER A 729 5.31 -12.89 -21.46
CA SER A 729 4.60 -14.06 -20.91
C SER A 729 4.25 -15.03 -22.03
N GLN A 730 4.62 -16.29 -21.84
CA GLN A 730 4.22 -17.37 -22.74
C GLN A 730 2.69 -17.54 -22.67
N ILE A 731 2.01 -17.33 -23.79
CA ILE A 731 0.58 -17.62 -23.98
C ILE A 731 0.36 -18.92 -24.77
N GLY A 732 1.44 -19.62 -25.15
CA GLY A 732 1.36 -20.91 -25.82
C GLY A 732 2.70 -21.58 -26.11
N SER A 733 2.69 -22.90 -26.33
CA SER A 733 3.86 -23.76 -26.50
C SER A 733 3.84 -24.58 -27.79
N ILE A 734 4.99 -25.15 -28.15
CA ILE A 734 5.13 -26.11 -29.25
C ILE A 734 5.45 -27.49 -28.70
N VAL A 735 4.73 -28.51 -29.15
CA VAL A 735 4.88 -29.91 -28.74
C VAL A 735 4.97 -30.80 -29.99
N GLY A 736 5.96 -31.68 -30.03
CA GLY A 736 6.18 -32.59 -31.16
C GLY A 736 7.06 -33.77 -30.80
N SER A 737 7.26 -34.69 -31.74
CA SER A 737 8.28 -35.74 -31.59
C SER A 737 9.69 -35.15 -31.76
N GLY A 738 10.73 -35.80 -31.22
CA GLY A 738 12.11 -35.33 -31.38
C GLY A 738 12.54 -35.19 -32.85
N TRP A 739 12.00 -36.02 -33.76
CA TRP A 739 12.19 -35.84 -35.20
C TRP A 739 11.41 -34.62 -35.74
N SER A 740 10.16 -34.41 -35.31
CA SER A 740 9.38 -33.21 -35.65
C SER A 740 10.14 -31.93 -35.29
N LEU A 741 10.65 -31.86 -34.04
CA LEU A 741 11.33 -30.69 -33.49
C LEU A 741 12.71 -30.46 -34.13
N TYR A 742 13.43 -31.52 -34.49
CA TYR A 742 14.71 -31.42 -35.19
C TYR A 742 14.60 -30.70 -36.55
N PHE A 743 13.56 -31.00 -37.35
CA PHE A 743 13.39 -30.31 -38.63
C PHE A 743 12.95 -28.84 -38.44
N ILE A 744 12.08 -28.55 -37.46
CA ILE A 744 11.72 -27.16 -37.08
C ILE A 744 12.96 -26.34 -36.72
N HIS A 745 13.91 -26.92 -35.99
CA HIS A 745 15.15 -26.24 -35.58
C HIS A 745 16.13 -25.99 -36.74
N ASN A 746 16.12 -26.83 -37.79
CA ASN A 746 17.03 -26.67 -38.94
C ASN A 746 16.48 -25.76 -40.04
N ASP A 747 15.16 -25.59 -40.14
CA ASP A 747 14.51 -24.83 -41.22
C ASP A 747 13.79 -23.56 -40.72
N LEU A 748 14.46 -22.83 -39.82
CA LEU A 748 13.98 -21.61 -39.13
C LEU A 748 13.48 -20.49 -40.06
N ASN A 749 13.74 -20.56 -41.37
CA ASN A 749 13.27 -19.58 -42.36
C ASN A 749 11.97 -19.99 -43.06
N SER A 750 11.60 -21.28 -43.10
CA SER A 750 10.38 -21.73 -43.76
C SER A 750 9.16 -21.64 -42.83
N ILE A 751 9.35 -21.91 -41.54
CA ILE A 751 8.26 -21.91 -40.54
C ILE A 751 8.00 -20.52 -39.96
N LEU A 752 7.93 -19.51 -40.84
CA LEU A 752 7.49 -18.12 -40.55
C LEU A 752 6.00 -18.00 -40.11
N HIS A 753 5.36 -19.14 -39.86
CA HIS A 753 4.00 -19.31 -39.36
C HIS A 753 3.95 -19.93 -37.95
N ALA A 754 5.09 -20.35 -37.36
CA ALA A 754 5.21 -20.60 -35.92
C ALA A 754 5.28 -19.26 -35.16
N ASP A 755 4.23 -18.46 -35.34
CA ASP A 755 4.05 -17.13 -34.79
C ASP A 755 4.14 -17.17 -33.26
N LEU A 756 5.10 -16.45 -32.69
CA LEU A 756 5.50 -16.67 -31.30
C LEU A 756 4.46 -16.19 -30.30
N PHE A 757 3.97 -17.15 -29.52
CA PHE A 757 3.00 -17.01 -28.45
C PHE A 757 3.59 -16.32 -27.20
N VAL A 758 4.12 -15.11 -27.38
CA VAL A 758 4.59 -14.24 -26.31
C VAL A 758 3.74 -12.97 -26.30
N SER A 759 3.02 -12.76 -25.19
CA SER A 759 2.38 -11.48 -24.88
C SER A 759 3.39 -10.57 -24.18
N MET A 760 3.48 -9.31 -24.63
CA MET A 760 4.36 -8.29 -24.08
C MET A 760 3.55 -7.15 -23.44
N ARG A 761 4.02 -6.67 -22.28
CA ARG A 761 3.47 -5.51 -21.55
C ARG A 761 4.62 -4.63 -21.08
N THR A 762 4.48 -3.31 -21.17
CA THR A 762 5.53 -2.36 -20.77
C THR A 762 4.96 -1.26 -19.87
N TRP A 763 5.53 -1.07 -18.67
CA TRP A 763 5.05 -0.07 -17.72
C TRP A 763 6.15 0.87 -17.26
N THR A 764 5.73 2.08 -16.89
CA THR A 764 6.56 3.10 -16.25
C THR A 764 6.14 3.27 -14.79
N ASN A 765 7.04 3.00 -13.86
CA ASN A 765 6.86 3.38 -12.46
C ASN A 765 7.38 4.80 -12.25
N ILE A 766 6.48 5.77 -12.02
CA ILE A 766 6.81 7.19 -11.78
C ILE A 766 6.87 7.45 -10.28
N LYS A 767 8.06 7.76 -9.75
CA LYS A 767 8.24 8.18 -8.36
C LYS A 767 7.89 9.65 -8.15
N GLY A 768 7.31 9.97 -6.99
CA GLY A 768 7.29 11.34 -6.48
C GLY A 768 6.75 11.47 -5.07
N VAL A 769 6.72 12.70 -4.56
CA VAL A 769 6.15 13.06 -3.25
C VAL A 769 5.25 14.28 -3.40
N ALA A 770 4.05 14.23 -2.82
CA ALA A 770 3.18 15.40 -2.71
C ALA A 770 3.61 16.27 -1.51
N LEU A 771 4.00 17.51 -1.76
CA LEU A 771 4.41 18.48 -0.73
C LEU A 771 3.36 19.59 -0.58
N LEU A 772 2.90 19.85 0.64
CA LEU A 772 1.92 20.91 0.93
C LEU A 772 2.56 22.29 0.79
N THR A 773 2.41 22.92 -0.37
CA THR A 773 3.05 24.23 -0.69
C THR A 773 2.25 25.43 -0.19
N ASN A 774 0.92 25.35 -0.16
CA ASN A 774 0.09 26.38 0.46
C ASN A 774 -1.04 25.77 1.30
N LYS A 775 -1.34 26.40 2.45
CA LYS A 775 -2.60 26.22 3.18
C LYS A 775 -3.23 27.60 3.37
N ILE A 776 -4.50 27.76 3.01
CA ILE A 776 -5.28 28.99 3.26
C ILE A 776 -6.42 28.63 4.19
N THR A 777 -6.44 29.19 5.40
CA THR A 777 -7.56 29.03 6.35
C THR A 777 -8.32 30.36 6.44
N THR A 778 -9.62 30.32 6.17
CA THR A 778 -10.55 31.44 6.36
C THR A 778 -11.57 31.08 7.43
N THR A 779 -11.58 31.83 8.52
CA THR A 779 -12.56 31.72 9.61
C THR A 779 -13.57 32.86 9.48
N TYR A 780 -14.83 32.61 9.82
CA TYR A 780 -15.93 33.56 9.67
C TYR A 780 -16.49 33.95 11.04
N GLU A 781 -16.07 35.10 11.56
CA GLU A 781 -16.46 35.62 12.88
C GLU A 781 -17.31 36.89 12.72
N GLY A 782 -18.52 36.89 13.27
CA GLY A 782 -19.43 38.05 13.19
C GLY A 782 -19.72 38.53 11.75
N GLY A 783 -19.71 37.61 10.78
CA GLY A 783 -19.86 37.90 9.35
C GLY A 783 -18.59 38.44 8.65
N LYS A 784 -17.46 38.57 9.35
CA LYS A 784 -16.17 38.97 8.76
C LYS A 784 -15.31 37.74 8.50
N ALA A 785 -14.73 37.68 7.30
CA ALA A 785 -13.78 36.63 6.91
C ALA A 785 -12.35 37.00 7.35
N ILE A 786 -11.81 36.30 8.34
CA ILE A 786 -10.41 36.39 8.77
C ILE A 786 -9.64 35.32 7.99
N THR A 787 -8.70 35.71 7.14
CA THR A 787 -7.95 34.78 6.28
C THR A 787 -6.47 34.75 6.67
N THR A 788 -5.95 33.54 6.84
CA THR A 788 -4.53 33.25 7.06
C THR A 788 -4.01 32.44 5.87
N VAL A 789 -2.95 32.92 5.23
CA VAL A 789 -2.26 32.24 4.13
C VAL A 789 -0.91 31.75 4.64
N GLN A 790 -0.75 30.43 4.69
CA GLN A 790 0.52 29.75 4.91
C GLN A 790 1.11 29.31 3.57
N THR A 791 2.41 29.57 3.37
CA THR A 791 3.20 29.11 2.22
C THR A 791 4.45 28.40 2.74
N ASN A 792 4.69 27.18 2.27
CA ASN A 792 5.79 26.33 2.69
C ASN A 792 6.80 26.17 1.55
N HIS A 793 8.08 26.30 1.89
CA HIS A 793 9.19 25.99 1.01
C HIS A 793 10.00 24.83 1.60
N TYR A 794 10.50 23.98 0.70
CA TYR A 794 11.21 22.76 1.05
C TYR A 794 12.63 22.82 0.48
N ASN A 795 13.59 22.21 1.18
CA ASN A 795 14.96 22.06 0.70
C ASN A 795 15.10 20.87 -0.29
N SER A 796 16.31 20.63 -0.81
CA SER A 796 16.62 19.47 -1.67
C SER A 796 16.42 18.10 -0.98
N LYS A 797 16.25 18.09 0.34
CA LYS A 797 15.86 16.93 1.15
C LYS A 797 14.35 16.93 1.49
N ASN A 798 13.51 17.65 0.74
CA ASN A 798 12.05 17.70 0.92
C ASN A 798 11.59 18.06 2.35
N GLN A 799 12.46 18.62 3.19
CA GLN A 799 12.14 19.09 4.55
C GLN A 799 11.77 20.57 4.51
N LEU A 800 10.87 20.98 5.41
CA LEU A 800 10.38 22.35 5.50
C LEU A 800 11.52 23.31 5.87
N SER A 801 12.05 24.06 4.90
CA SER A 801 13.15 25.02 5.11
C SER A 801 12.64 26.40 5.50
N GLN A 802 11.50 26.82 4.95
CA GLN A 802 10.83 28.06 5.31
C GLN A 802 9.31 27.90 5.32
N MET A 803 8.65 28.59 6.24
CA MET A 803 7.21 28.77 6.27
C MET A 803 6.90 30.26 6.43
N PHE A 804 6.10 30.80 5.53
CA PHE A 804 5.56 32.16 5.57
C PHE A 804 4.08 32.09 5.94
N GLN A 805 3.64 32.88 6.91
CA GLN A 805 2.25 32.94 7.35
C GLN A 805 1.82 34.41 7.48
N THR A 806 0.97 34.86 6.55
CA THR A 806 0.32 36.18 6.62
C THR A 806 -1.13 36.03 7.05
N ASN A 807 -1.63 36.95 7.88
CA ASN A 807 -3.06 37.04 8.19
C ASN A 807 -3.66 38.37 7.73
N SER A 808 -4.98 38.40 7.59
CA SER A 808 -5.74 39.58 7.18
C SER A 808 -5.78 40.72 8.22
N THR A 809 -5.07 40.58 9.34
CA THR A 809 -4.88 41.63 10.37
C THR A 809 -3.46 42.21 10.37
N GLY A 810 -2.59 41.82 9.44
CA GLY A 810 -1.30 42.46 9.18
C GLY A 810 -0.08 41.84 9.88
N ALA A 811 -0.24 40.69 10.54
CA ALA A 811 0.91 39.91 11.00
C ALA A 811 1.50 39.11 9.82
N ASN A 812 2.83 39.16 9.67
CA ASN A 812 3.59 38.42 8.66
C ASN A 812 4.69 37.64 9.37
N ILE A 813 4.37 36.40 9.75
CA ILE A 813 5.26 35.49 10.46
C ILE A 813 6.10 34.70 9.44
N ILE A 814 7.41 34.71 9.61
CA ILE A 814 8.34 33.90 8.82
C ILE A 814 9.08 32.96 9.77
N LYS A 815 8.94 31.65 9.59
CA LYS A 815 9.76 30.64 10.26
C LYS A 815 10.77 30.08 9.27
N THR A 816 12.05 30.13 9.63
CA THR A 816 13.15 29.47 8.90
C THR A 816 13.68 28.33 9.76
N TYR A 817 13.93 27.18 9.15
CA TYR A 817 14.44 25.98 9.79
C TYR A 817 15.78 25.58 9.15
N LYS A 818 16.71 25.09 9.96
CA LYS A 818 17.96 24.46 9.52
C LYS A 818 18.14 23.09 10.16
N TYR A 819 18.76 22.18 9.42
CA TYR A 819 19.00 20.79 9.72
C TYR A 819 20.52 20.52 9.71
N PRO A 820 21.02 19.34 10.12
CA PRO A 820 22.46 19.12 10.35
C PRO A 820 23.36 19.35 9.13
N PHE A 821 22.88 19.05 7.92
CA PHE A 821 23.62 19.30 6.67
C PHE A 821 23.66 20.77 6.24
N ASP A 822 22.92 21.67 6.89
CA ASP A 822 23.08 23.12 6.71
C ASP A 822 24.30 23.67 7.49
N PHE A 823 25.03 22.81 8.21
CA PHE A 823 26.18 23.16 9.05
C PHE A 823 27.43 22.33 8.72
N ASN A 824 28.37 22.91 7.98
CA ASN A 824 29.67 22.30 7.67
C ASN A 824 30.67 22.32 8.85
N ILE A 825 30.20 22.07 10.08
CA ILE A 825 31.00 22.04 11.30
C ILE A 825 30.63 20.84 12.19
N TYR A 826 31.59 20.40 13.00
CA TYR A 826 31.39 19.39 14.02
C TYR A 826 30.41 19.88 15.12
N PRO A 827 29.53 19.02 15.68
CA PRO A 827 29.32 17.61 15.35
C PRO A 827 28.29 17.37 14.23
N TYR A 828 27.72 18.41 13.62
CA TYR A 828 26.62 18.26 12.65
C TYR A 828 27.05 17.51 11.37
N THR A 829 28.30 17.63 10.94
CA THR A 829 28.88 16.80 9.87
C THR A 829 28.86 15.29 10.20
N GLU A 830 29.05 14.95 11.47
CA GLU A 830 29.02 13.57 11.99
C GLU A 830 27.61 13.10 12.36
N MET A 831 26.66 14.02 12.52
CA MET A 831 25.23 13.70 12.49
C MET A 831 24.81 13.29 11.07
N VAL A 832 25.27 14.00 10.03
CA VAL A 832 24.98 13.66 8.63
C VAL A 832 25.59 12.32 8.22
N SER A 833 26.82 12.00 8.65
CA SER A 833 27.46 10.70 8.37
C SER A 833 26.65 9.52 8.95
N LYS A 834 26.05 9.71 10.12
CA LYS A 834 25.17 8.75 10.82
C LYS A 834 23.69 8.84 10.41
N ASN A 835 23.38 9.53 9.31
CA ASN A 835 22.04 9.82 8.81
C ASN A 835 21.11 10.56 9.79
N MET A 836 21.61 11.10 10.91
CA MET A 836 20.84 11.91 11.85
C MET A 836 20.57 13.29 11.21
N ILE A 837 19.50 13.41 10.41
CA ILE A 837 19.20 14.56 9.55
C ILE A 837 17.77 15.11 9.68
N SER A 838 16.82 14.43 10.33
CA SER A 838 15.45 14.96 10.54
C SER A 838 15.37 16.04 11.62
N THR A 839 16.32 16.09 12.55
CA THR A 839 16.25 17.03 13.68
C THR A 839 16.46 18.47 13.24
N VAL A 840 15.52 19.36 13.57
CA VAL A 840 15.74 20.81 13.42
C VAL A 840 16.82 21.24 14.41
N ILE A 841 17.93 21.76 13.90
CA ILE A 841 19.07 22.27 14.69
C ILE A 841 18.85 23.74 15.04
N GLU A 842 18.32 24.54 14.11
CA GLU A 842 18.06 25.97 14.33
C GLU A 842 16.70 26.36 13.76
N GLN A 843 15.91 27.10 14.53
CA GLN A 843 14.66 27.70 14.09
C GLN A 843 14.69 29.21 14.37
N THR A 844 14.45 30.03 13.35
CA THR A 844 14.28 31.49 13.50
C THR A 844 12.84 31.86 13.20
N THR A 845 12.21 32.65 14.08
CA THR A 845 10.85 33.20 13.89
C THR A 845 10.94 34.72 13.80
N LYS A 846 10.47 35.28 12.69
CA LYS A 846 10.37 36.72 12.45
C LYS A 846 8.91 37.15 12.34
N ASN A 847 8.60 38.38 12.76
CA ASN A 847 7.36 39.08 12.42
C ASN A 847 7.73 40.40 11.76
N ASN A 848 7.23 40.67 10.55
CA ASN A 848 7.58 41.86 9.76
C ASN A 848 9.11 42.09 9.70
N ASN A 849 9.85 41.02 9.34
CA ASN A 849 11.32 40.91 9.30
C ASN A 849 12.10 41.06 10.62
N LYS A 850 11.50 41.60 11.69
CA LYS A 850 12.10 41.63 13.04
C LYS A 850 12.08 40.21 13.64
N VAL A 851 13.20 39.73 14.19
CA VAL A 851 13.23 38.47 14.95
C VAL A 851 12.41 38.63 16.22
N ILE A 852 11.48 37.70 16.47
CA ILE A 852 10.63 37.66 17.67
C ILE A 852 10.81 36.37 18.49
N GLY A 853 11.58 35.41 17.97
CA GLY A 853 11.98 34.21 18.69
C GLY A 853 13.00 33.43 17.89
N TRP A 854 13.98 32.86 18.57
CA TRP A 854 14.99 31.98 17.99
C TRP A 854 15.07 30.72 18.85
N LYS A 855 15.64 29.65 18.29
CA LYS A 855 15.93 28.42 19.02
C LYS A 855 17.07 27.68 18.32
N LYS A 856 18.08 27.26 19.08
CA LYS A 856 19.12 26.35 18.61
C LYS A 856 19.28 25.16 19.56
N ASN A 857 19.14 23.96 19.00
CA ASN A 857 19.43 22.71 19.69
C ASN A 857 20.91 22.38 19.45
N HIS A 858 21.75 22.61 20.46
CA HIS A 858 23.17 22.29 20.38
C HIS A 858 23.41 20.82 20.68
N TYR A 859 24.30 20.21 19.92
CA TYR A 859 24.75 18.83 20.11
C TYR A 859 26.23 18.79 20.44
N PHE A 860 26.66 17.77 21.18
CA PHE A 860 28.06 17.50 21.45
C PHE A 860 28.35 16.00 21.43
N GLN A 861 29.63 15.67 21.24
CA GLN A 861 30.18 14.32 21.28
C GLN A 861 31.57 14.43 21.91
N ASP A 862 31.89 13.53 22.83
CA ASP A 862 33.11 13.57 23.64
C ASP A 862 33.48 12.13 24.05
N ALA A 863 34.73 11.72 23.85
CA ALA A 863 35.18 10.35 24.08
C ALA A 863 35.01 9.89 25.54
N ILE A 864 35.03 10.81 26.51
CA ILE A 864 34.95 10.52 27.94
C ILE A 864 33.56 10.89 28.50
N LYS A 865 32.98 12.03 28.06
CA LYS A 865 31.70 12.52 28.61
C LYS A 865 30.47 11.94 27.93
N THR A 866 30.57 11.42 26.71
CA THR A 866 29.45 10.81 25.98
C THR A 866 29.75 9.41 25.45
N ASN A 867 30.91 8.82 25.76
CA ASN A 867 31.40 7.58 25.15
C ASN A 867 31.36 7.62 23.61
N ASN A 868 31.72 8.76 23.01
CA ASN A 868 31.61 9.04 21.56
C ASN A 868 30.17 9.03 20.97
N LEU A 869 29.12 9.06 21.79
CA LEU A 869 27.74 9.28 21.33
C LEU A 869 27.48 10.75 21.03
N ILE A 870 26.63 11.06 20.04
CA ILE A 870 26.19 12.43 19.78
C ILE A 870 24.95 12.71 20.63
N LEU A 871 25.04 13.62 21.59
CA LEU A 871 23.97 13.92 22.54
C LEU A 871 23.54 15.40 22.45
N PRO A 872 22.26 15.72 22.72
CA PRO A 872 21.84 17.09 22.98
C PRO A 872 22.63 17.67 24.16
N GLN A 873 23.23 18.84 23.97
CA GLN A 873 24.04 19.53 24.98
C GLN A 873 23.22 20.59 25.73
N LYS A 874 22.56 21.47 24.98
CA LYS A 874 21.72 22.55 25.50
C LYS A 874 20.71 23.00 24.44
N VAL A 875 19.62 23.60 24.90
CA VAL A 875 18.78 24.46 24.05
C VAL A 875 19.17 25.90 24.33
N GLU A 876 19.34 26.70 23.28
CA GLU A 876 19.54 28.14 23.32
C GLU A 876 18.34 28.81 22.63
N THR A 877 17.86 29.96 23.12
CA THR A 877 16.62 30.63 22.65
C THR A 877 16.75 32.14 22.73
#